data_AF-A0A2T6N6B3-F1
#
_entry.id   AF-A0A2T6N6B3-F1
#
_cell.length_a   1.000
_cell.length_b   1.000
_cell.length_c   1.000
_cell.angle_alpha   90.00
_cell.angle_beta   90.00
_cell.angle_gamma   90.00
#
_symmetry.space_group_name_H-M   'P 1'
#
loop_
_entity.id
_entity.type
_entity.pdbx_description
1 polymer ?
#
loop_
_entity_poly.entity_id
_entity_poly.type
_entity_poly.pdbx_seq_one_letter_code
_entity_poly.pdbx_strand_id
1 'polypeptide(L)'
;MRSLQGITSVFLRKTTRVLFFIFLLTGGTTALSGEGNLNFVSISIDDLNAFATLKSLYPGTLHTPNIDRLANQGVAFVNAFAPVALCNPSRASVLSGQYPATTGVHDNSTHWYDALDAAATLPAVLKSSGYYTSVIGKVFHTNIEAAPTTISSIIADEATWNIGGWNGNVTDNPFRVGPLAMPVEDHGDFINAEAAVDFISNYDGGDPFALFVGFYKPHMDWVVPQEYFDMYPVENIEFPIHMTDDLDDIPDFMERIVTDFFHNEILSHDFWKQALQGYFASISFADAMLGKVLDALDANGHTADTVILLWSDHGYHLGDKENWHKFTLWDEAGRAPLIIATPNAVNTGARVEQVVELVDIYPTVLDILGITSSNSLAGSSLIPFMQNPQRQTNESAVTSMYGSVSLRTNEYRYTRYEDGSEELYDVRSDPHQHVNLAYDTTFATTKAALIEELHTHPAVNKSIFGTAGSIVGNTDETNIIVAGPYVSDVTGGSLDDTYFISDSTLPINEMPDGGIDTVFATSSFVLPDNIENLSLKTSYGQNHTLTGNDGANFIHGSNAIHGRAGNDILALRFRTPGIVDGGAGNDILHGSNGADTLVGGPGDDTVYAHSGDDIIIGGLGSDFLNGQNGIDIVDYSNIPGPVRINLAARQAHLSDGIIDQLTSIEGAVGTQSSDLFIGNAADNTFWIGGGDDLVAGGGGIDTVALPLLSNELILSGYVTDGSTTTLFYQVDEVDNSVRFTGIEGFIFEDGQHLSLAEMTALADGNMVGQGEQLLFDFDGDDSADLLFQHIATNAVMAIDGDGTGNQVDFNPVTGIDVIPTLDLNGDGSSDLLYRRPDGMIYTRNGATGEIISGYGNRSGQILIGIADFDNDGGNDLLFRRDNDNALFIIDGNGGFQTGLGINDVADVYVPGDLNGNGTADVLLRDRDGGIFSREGASGAVITGYGDRSGQVLLGATDFDGDGDLDLIFKRLTDESVFVIDGAGSGFQLGFGPRPNTEITLGGDLNGNGSFDLIIRDSSGNMQARDGVTGGKITSYGDRTGQDLLAIADFDGDNGQDLLFRSTEDDRVFVINGDGGFQLGLGTQIDVDIHVLGDLNGNGTADILYVRQDGTSFSRDGENLLTIANYGDRTGQQLINTAYDQYRALVPEGVWTPPISADMFSW
;
A
#
# COMPACT_ATOMS: atom_id res chain seq x y z
N MET A 1 -88.21 -23.92 -24.67
CA MET A 1 -87.99 -24.45 -23.29
C MET A 1 -86.60 -25.10 -23.25
N ARG A 2 -86.18 -25.61 -22.08
CA ARG A 2 -84.92 -26.35 -21.81
C ARG A 2 -84.59 -27.40 -22.91
N SER A 3 -83.35 -27.84 -23.15
CA SER A 3 -82.14 -27.90 -22.29
C SER A 3 -80.82 -27.82 -23.10
N LEU A 4 -79.67 -27.63 -22.43
CA LEU A 4 -78.34 -27.41 -23.02
C LEU A 4 -77.37 -28.62 -22.95
N GLN A 5 -76.34 -28.58 -23.79
CA GLN A 5 -75.20 -29.51 -23.97
C GLN A 5 -73.88 -28.74 -23.66
N GLY A 6 -72.65 -29.30 -23.61
CA GLY A 6 -72.21 -30.69 -23.62
C GLY A 6 -70.87 -30.96 -24.36
N ILE A 7 -69.77 -31.07 -23.60
CA ILE A 7 -68.56 -31.94 -23.82
C ILE A 7 -67.58 -31.67 -25.01
N THR A 8 -66.28 -31.95 -24.76
CA THR A 8 -65.12 -32.24 -25.67
C THR A 8 -64.21 -31.14 -26.28
N SER A 9 -62.99 -31.07 -25.72
CA SER A 9 -61.63 -31.13 -26.35
C SER A 9 -61.18 -30.24 -27.54
N VAL A 10 -60.13 -29.43 -27.25
CA VAL A 10 -58.83 -29.23 -27.96
C VAL A 10 -58.77 -29.02 -29.50
N PHE A 11 -57.91 -28.06 -29.88
CA PHE A 11 -57.38 -27.70 -31.22
C PHE A 11 -58.23 -26.81 -32.16
N LEU A 12 -57.49 -25.96 -32.90
CA LEU A 12 -57.89 -24.96 -33.91
C LEU A 12 -58.75 -23.76 -33.45
N ARG A 13 -58.12 -22.56 -33.44
CA ARG A 13 -58.44 -21.47 -34.39
C ARG A 13 -57.43 -20.31 -34.35
N LYS A 14 -56.56 -20.23 -35.37
CA LYS A 14 -56.15 -18.92 -35.92
C LYS A 14 -57.32 -18.33 -36.73
N THR A 15 -57.22 -17.04 -37.07
CA THR A 15 -58.12 -16.26 -37.94
C THR A 15 -59.59 -16.09 -37.48
N THR A 16 -59.94 -14.85 -37.08
CA THR A 16 -60.91 -13.97 -37.77
C THR A 16 -60.67 -12.50 -37.34
N ARG A 17 -59.73 -11.82 -38.00
CA ARG A 17 -59.75 -10.34 -38.14
C ARG A 17 -60.45 -9.99 -39.48
N VAL A 18 -60.67 -8.71 -39.74
CA VAL A 18 -61.33 -8.10 -40.93
C VAL A 18 -62.87 -8.01 -40.84
N LEU A 19 -63.42 -6.91 -41.37
CA LEU A 19 -64.85 -6.56 -41.49
C LEU A 19 -65.62 -6.18 -40.20
N PHE A 20 -65.18 -5.10 -39.54
CA PHE A 20 -66.11 -4.02 -39.12
C PHE A 20 -65.42 -2.64 -38.95
N PHE A 21 -64.55 -2.29 -39.91
CA PHE A 21 -64.07 -0.91 -40.08
C PHE A 21 -64.96 -0.19 -41.11
N ILE A 22 -64.99 1.16 -41.07
CA ILE A 22 -65.86 2.10 -41.81
C ILE A 22 -67.17 2.43 -41.07
N PHE A 23 -67.47 3.74 -40.98
CA PHE A 23 -68.63 4.39 -40.33
C PHE A 23 -68.72 4.38 -38.79
N LEU A 24 -67.76 5.06 -38.13
CA LEU A 24 -68.08 5.95 -37.00
C LEU A 24 -67.13 7.16 -36.86
N LEU A 25 -66.64 7.68 -37.98
CA LEU A 25 -65.93 8.96 -38.06
C LEU A 25 -66.92 10.15 -38.03
N THR A 26 -67.33 10.59 -36.84
CA THR A 26 -67.77 11.98 -36.52
C THR A 26 -68.10 12.12 -35.02
N GLY A 27 -67.07 12.28 -34.19
CA GLY A 27 -67.18 12.65 -32.78
C GLY A 27 -65.82 13.17 -32.34
N GLY A 28 -65.70 14.47 -32.10
CA GLY A 28 -64.40 15.14 -32.09
C GLY A 28 -63.58 14.86 -30.83
N THR A 29 -62.49 14.14 -30.98
CA THR A 29 -61.28 14.41 -30.20
C THR A 29 -60.62 15.67 -30.77
N THR A 30 -60.45 16.69 -29.95
CA THR A 30 -59.53 17.80 -30.25
C THR A 30 -58.12 17.29 -30.01
N ALA A 31 -57.45 16.81 -31.06
CA ALA A 31 -56.03 16.49 -30.99
C ALA A 31 -55.24 17.76 -30.63
N LEU A 32 -54.21 17.62 -29.79
CA LEU A 32 -53.19 18.65 -29.58
C LEU A 32 -52.21 18.67 -30.77
N SER A 33 -52.74 18.81 -31.98
CA SER A 33 -51.96 19.00 -33.20
C SER A 33 -51.63 20.47 -33.39
N GLY A 34 -50.75 21.00 -32.54
CA GLY A 34 -50.06 22.27 -32.77
C GLY A 34 -48.89 22.06 -33.73
N GLU A 35 -48.78 22.87 -34.78
CA GLU A 35 -47.71 22.72 -35.78
C GLU A 35 -46.40 23.34 -35.28
N GLY A 36 -45.54 22.54 -34.65
CA GLY A 36 -44.18 22.89 -34.26
C GLY A 36 -43.46 21.68 -33.64
N ASN A 37 -42.16 21.53 -33.93
CA ASN A 37 -41.32 20.60 -33.19
C ASN A 37 -41.08 21.20 -31.81
N LEU A 38 -41.57 20.56 -30.75
CA LEU A 38 -41.37 21.03 -29.38
C LEU A 38 -39.95 20.70 -28.93
N ASN A 39 -39.37 21.55 -28.09
CA ASN A 39 -38.14 21.21 -27.37
C ASN A 39 -38.49 20.36 -26.13
N PHE A 40 -37.52 19.64 -25.60
CA PHE A 40 -37.68 18.83 -24.39
C PHE A 40 -36.58 19.13 -23.37
N VAL A 41 -36.98 19.32 -22.11
CA VAL A 41 -36.07 19.47 -20.96
C VAL A 41 -36.49 18.49 -19.88
N SER A 42 -35.57 17.61 -19.49
CA SER A 42 -35.73 16.68 -18.36
C SER A 42 -34.80 17.09 -17.23
N ILE A 43 -35.37 17.45 -16.09
CA ILE A 43 -34.64 17.72 -14.84
C ILE A 43 -34.80 16.51 -13.92
N SER A 44 -33.72 15.78 -13.69
CA SER A 44 -33.64 14.75 -12.65
C SER A 44 -32.93 15.33 -11.42
N ILE A 45 -33.48 15.09 -10.23
CA ILE A 45 -32.91 15.54 -8.95
C ILE A 45 -32.75 14.32 -8.05
N ASP A 46 -31.51 13.97 -7.75
CA ASP A 46 -31.11 12.75 -7.03
C ASP A 46 -31.50 12.79 -5.54
N ASP A 47 -32.02 11.68 -5.00
CA ASP A 47 -32.43 11.53 -3.59
C ASP A 47 -33.52 12.52 -3.09
N LEU A 48 -34.29 13.14 -4.00
CA LEU A 48 -35.33 14.11 -3.63
C LEU A 48 -36.64 13.43 -3.19
N ASN A 49 -36.90 13.39 -1.88
CA ASN A 49 -38.14 12.91 -1.27
C ASN A 49 -39.38 13.60 -1.88
N ALA A 50 -40.49 12.86 -2.02
CA ALA A 50 -41.82 13.31 -2.43
C ALA A 50 -42.19 14.71 -1.90
N PHE A 51 -41.87 15.73 -2.70
CA PHE A 51 -41.88 17.15 -2.31
C PHE A 51 -43.21 17.66 -1.72
N ALA A 52 -44.34 17.14 -2.22
CA ALA A 52 -45.67 17.47 -1.70
C ALA A 52 -45.92 16.90 -0.29
N THR A 53 -45.35 15.73 0.02
CA THR A 53 -45.33 15.12 1.36
C THR A 53 -44.41 15.92 2.27
N LEU A 54 -43.19 16.24 1.82
CA LEU A 54 -42.22 17.01 2.61
C LEU A 54 -42.75 18.39 3.03
N LYS A 55 -43.44 19.11 2.14
CA LYS A 55 -44.15 20.36 2.48
C LYS A 55 -45.39 20.19 3.36
N SER A 56 -45.92 18.97 3.49
CA SER A 56 -46.99 18.64 4.43
C SER A 56 -46.46 18.24 5.81
N LEU A 57 -45.26 17.67 5.88
CA LEU A 57 -44.55 17.35 7.14
C LEU A 57 -43.92 18.61 7.76
N TYR A 58 -43.44 19.55 6.95
CA TYR A 58 -42.79 20.79 7.40
C TYR A 58 -43.48 22.06 6.84
N PRO A 59 -44.71 22.39 7.27
CA PRO A 59 -45.52 23.43 6.63
C PRO A 59 -44.96 24.84 6.80
N GLY A 60 -44.46 25.41 5.70
CA GLY A 60 -43.89 26.77 5.66
C GLY A 60 -42.40 26.86 5.96
N THR A 61 -41.73 25.74 6.22
CA THR A 61 -40.27 25.67 6.40
C THR A 61 -39.53 25.61 5.07
N LEU A 62 -39.96 24.73 4.14
CA LEU A 62 -39.19 24.40 2.93
C LEU A 62 -39.25 25.51 1.84
N HIS A 63 -38.08 26.07 1.51
CA HIS A 63 -37.88 27.19 0.58
C HIS A 63 -37.52 26.73 -0.84
N THR A 64 -38.53 26.65 -1.72
CA THR A 64 -38.38 26.12 -3.10
C THR A 64 -39.27 26.86 -4.13
N PRO A 65 -38.98 28.13 -4.44
CA PRO A 65 -39.80 28.93 -5.35
C PRO A 65 -39.83 28.41 -6.80
N ASN A 66 -38.83 27.66 -7.27
CA ASN A 66 -38.75 27.22 -8.66
C ASN A 66 -39.47 25.91 -8.94
N ILE A 67 -39.40 24.94 -8.02
CA ILE A 67 -40.25 23.76 -8.02
C ILE A 67 -41.73 24.19 -7.88
N ASP A 68 -42.01 25.20 -7.05
CA ASP A 68 -43.35 25.81 -6.97
C ASP A 68 -43.73 26.52 -8.30
N ARG A 69 -42.82 27.25 -8.96
CA ARG A 69 -43.07 27.84 -10.30
C ARG A 69 -43.47 26.76 -11.31
N LEU A 70 -42.67 25.70 -11.42
CA LEU A 70 -42.91 24.61 -12.36
C LEU A 70 -44.20 23.84 -12.04
N ALA A 71 -44.48 23.57 -10.76
CA ALA A 71 -45.73 22.93 -10.32
C ALA A 71 -46.98 23.76 -10.67
N ASN A 72 -46.89 25.10 -10.65
CA ASN A 72 -47.99 25.98 -11.08
C ASN A 72 -48.12 26.10 -12.61
N GLN A 73 -47.05 25.85 -13.36
CA GLN A 73 -47.04 25.84 -14.83
C GLN A 73 -47.49 24.48 -15.43
N GLY A 74 -47.18 23.38 -14.76
CA GLY A 74 -47.51 22.01 -15.20
C GLY A 74 -48.60 21.31 -14.39
N VAL A 75 -48.58 19.99 -14.42
CA VAL A 75 -49.40 19.09 -13.58
C VAL A 75 -48.45 18.29 -12.69
N ALA A 76 -48.73 18.25 -11.39
CA ALA A 76 -47.92 17.53 -10.41
C ALA A 76 -48.58 16.20 -9.99
N PHE A 77 -47.81 15.11 -10.01
CA PHE A 77 -48.23 13.78 -9.57
C PHE A 77 -47.69 13.58 -8.15
N VAL A 78 -48.58 13.48 -7.16
CA VAL A 78 -48.19 13.46 -5.72
C VAL A 78 -48.06 12.06 -5.14
N ASN A 79 -48.37 11.04 -5.95
CA ASN A 79 -48.27 9.61 -5.65
C ASN A 79 -47.57 8.88 -6.82
N ALA A 80 -46.44 9.43 -7.29
CA ALA A 80 -45.57 8.77 -8.25
C ALA A 80 -44.54 7.90 -7.53
N PHE A 81 -44.35 6.65 -7.95
CA PHE A 81 -43.49 5.67 -7.27
C PHE A 81 -42.38 5.16 -8.19
N ALA A 82 -41.19 5.00 -7.60
CA ALA A 82 -40.00 4.49 -8.26
C ALA A 82 -40.08 2.95 -8.44
N PRO A 83 -39.64 2.41 -9.60
CA PRO A 83 -39.50 0.95 -9.78
C PRO A 83 -38.54 0.29 -8.78
N VAL A 84 -37.55 1.05 -8.30
CA VAL A 84 -36.58 0.62 -7.26
C VAL A 84 -36.25 1.82 -6.37
N ALA A 85 -36.08 1.61 -5.07
CA ALA A 85 -35.53 2.62 -4.16
C ALA A 85 -33.98 2.61 -4.17
N LEU A 86 -33.39 2.58 -5.37
CA LEU A 86 -31.95 2.63 -5.65
C LEU A 86 -31.70 3.43 -6.93
N CYS A 87 -30.67 4.29 -6.93
CA CYS A 87 -30.45 5.27 -7.99
C CYS A 87 -30.34 4.65 -9.40
N ASN A 88 -29.39 3.73 -9.61
CA ASN A 88 -29.08 3.18 -10.92
C ASN A 88 -30.23 2.37 -11.54
N PRO A 89 -30.79 1.34 -10.87
CA PRO A 89 -31.84 0.54 -11.49
C PRO A 89 -33.15 1.32 -11.64
N SER A 90 -33.44 2.32 -10.79
CA SER A 90 -34.56 3.24 -11.01
C SER A 90 -34.33 4.12 -12.23
N ARG A 91 -33.18 4.77 -12.36
CA ARG A 91 -32.83 5.60 -13.54
C ARG A 91 -32.83 4.79 -14.83
N ALA A 92 -32.26 3.58 -14.82
CA ALA A 92 -32.31 2.65 -15.93
C ALA A 92 -33.76 2.28 -16.28
N SER A 93 -34.61 1.99 -15.28
CA SER A 93 -36.03 1.68 -15.49
C SER A 93 -36.81 2.86 -16.08
N VAL A 94 -36.62 4.08 -15.58
CA VAL A 94 -37.30 5.29 -16.07
C VAL A 94 -36.86 5.65 -17.48
N LEU A 95 -35.55 5.61 -17.76
CA LEU A 95 -35.00 5.99 -19.06
C LEU A 95 -35.18 4.89 -20.13
N SER A 96 -35.49 3.65 -19.75
CA SER A 96 -35.84 2.54 -20.66
C SER A 96 -37.34 2.27 -20.79
N GLY A 97 -38.15 2.72 -19.82
CA GLY A 97 -39.58 2.39 -19.74
C GLY A 97 -39.82 0.90 -19.47
N GLN A 98 -38.86 0.23 -18.81
CA GLN A 98 -38.92 -1.16 -18.40
C GLN A 98 -38.69 -1.30 -16.90
N TYR A 99 -39.07 -2.45 -16.34
CA TYR A 99 -38.76 -2.80 -14.95
C TYR A 99 -37.37 -3.46 -14.83
N PRO A 100 -36.78 -3.52 -13.63
CA PRO A 100 -35.53 -4.24 -13.38
C PRO A 100 -35.53 -5.65 -13.96
N ALA A 101 -36.67 -6.36 -13.82
CA ALA A 101 -36.95 -7.67 -14.40
C ALA A 101 -36.83 -7.78 -15.93
N THR A 102 -36.66 -6.67 -16.66
CA THR A 102 -36.39 -6.63 -18.11
C THR A 102 -35.15 -5.79 -18.45
N THR A 103 -34.60 -4.99 -17.53
CA THR A 103 -33.35 -4.24 -17.75
C THR A 103 -32.10 -4.95 -17.23
N GLY A 104 -32.22 -6.00 -16.41
CA GLY A 104 -31.11 -6.70 -15.75
C GLY A 104 -30.45 -5.89 -14.62
N VAL A 105 -30.42 -4.55 -14.73
CA VAL A 105 -29.92 -3.64 -13.69
C VAL A 105 -30.75 -3.79 -12.41
N HIS A 106 -30.12 -4.34 -11.37
CA HIS A 106 -30.74 -4.55 -10.04
C HIS A 106 -30.04 -3.80 -8.89
N ASP A 107 -28.82 -3.28 -9.10
CA ASP A 107 -28.01 -2.56 -8.11
C ASP A 107 -27.35 -1.29 -8.68
N ASN A 108 -26.55 -0.60 -7.86
CA ASN A 108 -25.81 0.62 -8.26
C ASN A 108 -24.46 0.36 -8.94
N SER A 109 -23.97 -0.87 -8.94
CA SER A 109 -22.62 -1.27 -9.39
C SER A 109 -22.62 -1.77 -10.84
N THR A 110 -23.70 -2.43 -11.27
CA THR A 110 -23.94 -2.87 -12.64
C THR A 110 -23.92 -1.68 -13.59
N HIS A 111 -23.03 -1.62 -14.59
CA HIS A 111 -23.18 -0.59 -15.61
C HIS A 111 -24.45 -0.85 -16.41
N TRP A 112 -25.35 0.14 -16.44
CA TRP A 112 -26.64 -0.05 -17.07
C TRP A 112 -26.53 -0.40 -18.57
N TYR A 113 -25.49 0.06 -19.25
CA TYR A 113 -25.27 -0.19 -20.69
C TYR A 113 -24.74 -1.60 -21.02
N ASP A 114 -24.31 -2.38 -20.02
CA ASP A 114 -23.90 -3.77 -20.21
C ASP A 114 -25.12 -4.71 -20.21
N ALA A 115 -26.17 -4.36 -19.44
CA ALA A 115 -27.43 -5.11 -19.32
C ALA A 115 -28.60 -4.56 -20.18
N LEU A 116 -28.53 -3.31 -20.64
CA LEU A 116 -29.60 -2.64 -21.40
C LEU A 116 -29.07 -2.03 -22.71
N ASP A 117 -29.77 -2.29 -23.81
CA ASP A 117 -29.53 -1.63 -25.10
C ASP A 117 -29.64 -0.10 -24.97
N ALA A 118 -28.50 0.59 -25.09
CA ALA A 118 -28.42 2.05 -25.05
C ALA A 118 -29.30 2.74 -26.11
N ALA A 119 -29.53 2.10 -27.27
CA ALA A 119 -30.41 2.63 -28.31
C ALA A 119 -31.91 2.53 -27.94
N ALA A 120 -32.27 1.73 -26.93
CA ALA A 120 -33.63 1.65 -26.41
C ALA A 120 -33.99 2.80 -25.46
N THR A 121 -32.99 3.51 -24.92
CA THR A 121 -33.18 4.58 -23.93
C THR A 121 -33.83 5.84 -24.51
N LEU A 122 -34.53 6.59 -23.66
CA LEU A 122 -35.23 7.83 -24.02
C LEU A 122 -34.31 8.87 -24.69
N PRO A 123 -33.09 9.18 -24.19
CA PRO A 123 -32.16 10.08 -24.89
C PRO A 123 -31.84 9.62 -26.32
N ALA A 124 -31.51 8.34 -26.51
CA ALA A 124 -31.21 7.77 -27.82
C ALA A 124 -32.42 7.76 -28.77
N VAL A 125 -33.63 7.55 -28.25
CA VAL A 125 -34.87 7.57 -29.06
C VAL A 125 -35.28 9.00 -29.43
N LEU A 126 -35.05 10.01 -28.59
CA LEU A 126 -35.21 11.41 -29.01
C LEU A 126 -34.17 11.78 -30.08
N LYS A 127 -32.90 11.45 -29.84
CA LYS A 127 -31.80 11.68 -30.79
C LYS A 127 -32.07 11.06 -32.16
N SER A 128 -32.37 9.77 -32.20
CA SER A 128 -32.68 9.05 -33.45
C SER A 128 -34.01 9.47 -34.10
N SER A 129 -34.89 10.16 -33.37
CA SER A 129 -36.10 10.81 -33.91
C SER A 129 -35.84 12.21 -34.48
N GLY A 130 -34.59 12.71 -34.44
CA GLY A 130 -34.19 13.99 -35.02
C GLY A 130 -34.15 15.16 -34.04
N TYR A 131 -33.95 14.91 -32.75
CA TYR A 131 -33.61 15.94 -31.76
C TYR A 131 -32.10 16.04 -31.60
N TYR A 132 -31.56 17.25 -31.46
CA TYR A 132 -30.21 17.41 -30.93
C TYR A 132 -30.23 17.11 -29.44
N THR A 133 -29.52 16.07 -28.99
CA THR A 133 -29.66 15.59 -27.60
C THR A 133 -28.42 15.91 -26.77
N SER A 134 -28.61 16.59 -25.63
CA SER A 134 -27.54 16.93 -24.68
C SER A 134 -27.83 16.33 -23.30
N VAL A 135 -26.81 15.77 -22.65
CA VAL A 135 -26.94 15.06 -21.36
C VAL A 135 -25.89 15.56 -20.37
N ILE A 136 -26.35 16.24 -19.32
CA ILE A 136 -25.53 16.99 -18.37
C ILE A 136 -25.74 16.47 -16.95
N GLY A 137 -24.66 16.15 -16.23
CA GLY A 137 -24.70 15.70 -14.85
C GLY A 137 -25.34 14.32 -14.65
N LYS A 138 -25.86 14.05 -13.44
CA LYS A 138 -26.34 12.72 -13.02
C LYS A 138 -27.72 12.39 -13.58
N VAL A 139 -27.79 12.11 -14.88
CA VAL A 139 -29.03 11.64 -15.56
C VAL A 139 -29.13 10.12 -15.43
N PHE A 140 -28.12 9.41 -15.93
CA PHE A 140 -27.82 8.03 -15.52
C PHE A 140 -27.01 8.03 -14.23
N HIS A 141 -26.83 6.86 -13.59
CA HIS A 141 -26.02 6.76 -12.37
C HIS A 141 -24.51 6.66 -12.66
N THR A 142 -24.12 5.93 -13.71
CA THR A 142 -22.73 5.81 -14.15
C THR A 142 -22.31 7.06 -14.94
N ASN A 143 -21.01 7.38 -14.88
CA ASN A 143 -20.45 8.52 -15.60
C ASN A 143 -20.53 8.29 -17.12
N ILE A 144 -21.28 9.18 -17.80
CA ILE A 144 -21.51 9.14 -19.25
C ILE A 144 -20.25 9.44 -20.09
N GLU A 145 -19.25 10.13 -19.54
CA GLU A 145 -17.96 10.38 -20.17
C GLU A 145 -16.99 9.19 -20.01
N ALA A 146 -17.16 8.39 -18.96
CA ALA A 146 -16.41 7.15 -18.76
C ALA A 146 -17.00 5.97 -19.55
N ALA A 147 -18.30 6.03 -19.90
CA ALA A 147 -18.93 5.06 -20.78
C ALA A 147 -18.23 5.02 -22.16
N PRO A 148 -18.09 3.84 -22.80
CA PRO A 148 -17.45 3.72 -24.10
C PRO A 148 -18.01 4.70 -25.14
N THR A 149 -17.15 5.26 -26.00
CA THR A 149 -17.57 6.26 -27.00
C THR A 149 -18.63 5.75 -27.99
N THR A 150 -18.75 4.44 -28.15
CA THR A 150 -19.83 3.75 -28.86
C THR A 150 -21.18 3.87 -28.16
N ILE A 151 -21.23 3.93 -26.83
CA ILE A 151 -22.44 4.10 -26.02
C ILE A 151 -22.79 5.60 -25.91
N SER A 152 -21.86 6.45 -25.49
CA SER A 152 -22.14 7.88 -25.25
C SER A 152 -22.59 8.62 -26.52
N SER A 153 -22.07 8.26 -27.69
CA SER A 153 -22.52 8.84 -28.98
C SER A 153 -23.88 8.35 -29.48
N ILE A 154 -24.43 7.25 -28.94
CA ILE A 154 -25.81 6.78 -29.21
C ILE A 154 -26.83 7.61 -28.43
N ILE A 155 -26.52 7.93 -27.17
CA ILE A 155 -27.45 8.60 -26.23
C ILE A 155 -27.40 10.13 -26.29
N ALA A 156 -26.27 10.73 -26.69
CA ALA A 156 -26.10 12.19 -26.73
C ALA A 156 -25.25 12.66 -27.93
N ASP A 157 -25.45 13.90 -28.38
CA ASP A 157 -24.57 14.65 -29.29
C ASP A 157 -23.54 15.49 -28.52
N GLU A 158 -23.91 15.94 -27.33
CA GLU A 158 -23.06 16.60 -26.35
C GLU A 158 -23.31 15.98 -24.97
N ALA A 159 -22.25 15.70 -24.24
CA ALA A 159 -22.34 15.20 -22.86
C ALA A 159 -21.40 16.03 -21.97
N THR A 160 -21.77 16.22 -20.71
CA THR A 160 -20.93 16.92 -19.73
C THR A 160 -21.18 16.34 -18.34
N TRP A 161 -20.15 15.79 -17.72
CA TRP A 161 -20.23 15.18 -16.41
C TRP A 161 -19.40 15.95 -15.38
N ASN A 162 -20.07 16.75 -14.55
CA ASN A 162 -19.49 17.20 -13.29
C ASN A 162 -20.00 16.32 -12.13
N ILE A 163 -19.11 15.97 -11.20
CA ILE A 163 -19.46 15.25 -9.96
C ILE A 163 -20.12 16.25 -9.01
N GLY A 164 -21.16 15.85 -8.28
CA GLY A 164 -21.94 16.69 -7.34
C GLY A 164 -21.21 17.32 -6.14
N GLY A 165 -19.87 17.40 -6.18
CA GLY A 165 -19.01 18.17 -5.29
C GLY A 165 -18.43 17.39 -4.10
N TRP A 166 -17.22 16.86 -4.28
CA TRP A 166 -16.26 16.70 -3.18
C TRP A 166 -14.82 16.77 -3.69
N ASN A 167 -14.11 17.85 -3.33
CA ASN A 167 -12.66 18.03 -3.53
C ASN A 167 -12.06 18.83 -2.34
N GLY A 168 -12.75 18.79 -1.19
CA GLY A 168 -12.47 19.66 -0.05
C GLY A 168 -12.83 18.98 1.26
N ASN A 169 -11.84 18.87 2.13
CA ASN A 169 -11.92 18.15 3.40
C ASN A 169 -12.96 18.76 4.37
N VAL A 170 -13.98 17.96 4.72
CA VAL A 170 -14.92 18.22 5.83
C VAL A 170 -14.41 17.45 7.06
N THR A 171 -13.18 17.74 7.50
CA THR A 171 -12.41 16.92 8.46
C THR A 171 -12.98 16.82 9.87
N ASP A 172 -13.97 17.64 10.22
CA ASP A 172 -14.49 17.77 11.59
C ASP A 172 -16.00 17.42 11.74
N ASN A 173 -16.62 16.75 10.76
CA ASN A 173 -18.00 16.23 10.91
C ASN A 173 -18.15 14.78 10.39
N PRO A 174 -18.42 13.79 11.26
CA PRO A 174 -18.60 12.39 10.85
C PRO A 174 -19.78 12.19 9.88
N PHE A 175 -20.85 12.99 10.00
CA PHE A 175 -22.03 12.91 9.14
C PHE A 175 -21.90 13.74 7.85
N ARG A 176 -20.77 14.44 7.64
CA ARG A 176 -20.46 15.21 6.43
C ARG A 176 -21.55 16.22 6.01
N VAL A 177 -22.10 16.93 7.00
CA VAL A 177 -23.13 17.98 6.81
C VAL A 177 -22.55 19.35 7.14
N GLY A 178 -22.76 20.34 6.27
CA GLY A 178 -22.44 21.72 6.61
C GLY A 178 -22.19 22.66 5.42
N PRO A 179 -21.92 23.94 5.71
CA PRO A 179 -21.54 24.91 4.69
C PRO A 179 -20.20 24.52 4.05
N LEU A 180 -20.17 24.37 2.73
CA LEU A 180 -18.92 24.12 2.01
C LEU A 180 -18.17 25.44 1.79
N ALA A 181 -16.89 25.48 2.17
CA ALA A 181 -16.10 26.72 2.22
C ALA A 181 -15.44 27.08 0.87
N MET A 182 -16.22 27.07 -0.22
CA MET A 182 -15.75 27.35 -1.59
C MET A 182 -16.69 28.34 -2.33
N PRO A 183 -16.25 28.96 -3.43
CA PRO A 183 -17.13 29.74 -4.32
C PRO A 183 -18.30 28.90 -4.81
N VAL A 184 -19.49 29.52 -4.96
CA VAL A 184 -20.69 28.80 -5.42
C VAL A 184 -20.52 28.30 -6.86
N GLU A 185 -19.70 29.01 -7.64
CA GLU A 185 -19.31 28.71 -9.01
C GLU A 185 -18.58 27.36 -9.15
N ASP A 186 -17.89 26.90 -8.10
CA ASP A 186 -17.11 25.66 -8.11
C ASP A 186 -17.94 24.43 -7.64
N HIS A 187 -19.21 24.60 -7.26
CA HIS A 187 -20.08 23.47 -6.87
C HIS A 187 -20.59 22.72 -8.11
N GLY A 188 -20.51 21.38 -8.11
CA GLY A 188 -20.87 20.55 -9.26
C GLY A 188 -22.27 20.80 -9.85
N ASP A 189 -23.30 20.98 -9.02
CA ASP A 189 -24.65 21.28 -9.51
C ASP A 189 -24.81 22.71 -10.05
N PHE A 190 -23.97 23.66 -9.62
CA PHE A 190 -23.90 24.98 -10.25
C PHE A 190 -23.25 24.87 -11.63
N ILE A 191 -22.17 24.09 -11.76
CA ILE A 191 -21.50 23.85 -13.04
C ILE A 191 -22.46 23.14 -14.01
N ASN A 192 -23.19 22.12 -13.55
CA ASN A 192 -24.23 21.44 -14.33
C ASN A 192 -25.38 22.40 -14.73
N ALA A 193 -25.75 23.35 -13.87
CA ALA A 193 -26.76 24.36 -14.18
C ALA A 193 -26.26 25.39 -15.21
N GLU A 194 -25.03 25.91 -15.08
CA GLU A 194 -24.47 26.86 -16.04
C GLU A 194 -24.25 26.20 -17.42
N ALA A 195 -23.82 24.93 -17.46
CA ALA A 195 -23.70 24.19 -18.73
C ALA A 195 -25.07 24.07 -19.44
N ALA A 196 -26.16 23.85 -18.70
CA ALA A 196 -27.52 23.87 -19.24
C ALA A 196 -27.97 25.29 -19.69
N VAL A 197 -27.58 26.34 -18.96
CA VAL A 197 -27.85 27.75 -19.33
C VAL A 197 -27.09 28.14 -20.61
N ASP A 198 -25.83 27.75 -20.73
CA ASP A 198 -24.99 28.00 -21.91
C ASP A 198 -25.51 27.21 -23.12
N PHE A 199 -25.91 25.95 -22.95
CA PHE A 199 -26.58 25.19 -24.01
C PHE A 199 -27.82 25.94 -24.52
N ILE A 200 -28.76 26.27 -23.64
CA ILE A 200 -30.03 26.94 -24.00
C ILE A 200 -29.78 28.31 -24.65
N SER A 201 -28.73 29.03 -24.23
CA SER A 201 -28.46 30.41 -24.69
C SER A 201 -27.61 30.48 -25.97
N ASN A 202 -26.92 29.39 -26.35
CA ASN A 202 -26.06 29.34 -27.53
C ASN A 202 -26.57 28.38 -28.63
N TYR A 203 -27.62 27.58 -28.38
CA TYR A 203 -28.19 26.66 -29.37
C TYR A 203 -28.80 27.41 -30.58
N ASP A 204 -28.11 27.38 -31.72
CA ASP A 204 -28.58 27.94 -33.01
C ASP A 204 -28.99 26.87 -34.03
N GLY A 205 -29.12 25.61 -33.58
CA GLY A 205 -29.57 24.48 -34.39
C GLY A 205 -31.00 24.69 -34.94
N GLY A 206 -31.22 24.26 -36.17
CA GLY A 206 -32.53 24.37 -36.84
C GLY A 206 -33.53 23.27 -36.51
N ASP A 207 -33.12 22.33 -35.67
CA ASP A 207 -33.85 21.14 -35.22
C ASP A 207 -34.28 21.34 -33.75
N PRO A 208 -35.22 20.56 -33.19
CA PRO A 208 -35.56 20.66 -31.76
C PRO A 208 -34.42 20.11 -30.89
N PHE A 209 -34.26 20.64 -29.67
CA PHE A 209 -33.33 20.09 -28.68
C PHE A 209 -34.02 19.21 -27.64
N ALA A 210 -33.28 18.21 -27.14
CA ALA A 210 -33.64 17.37 -26.01
C ALA A 210 -32.52 17.45 -24.97
N LEU A 211 -32.72 18.25 -23.93
CA LEU A 211 -31.75 18.50 -22.87
C LEU A 211 -32.11 17.71 -21.61
N PHE A 212 -31.20 16.86 -21.15
CA PHE A 212 -31.33 16.14 -19.89
C PHE A 212 -30.32 16.72 -18.89
N VAL A 213 -30.79 17.16 -17.72
CA VAL A 213 -29.97 17.73 -16.64
C VAL A 213 -30.18 16.91 -15.38
N GLY A 214 -29.09 16.51 -14.75
CA GLY A 214 -29.08 15.72 -13.52
C GLY A 214 -28.36 16.44 -12.39
N PHE A 215 -29.13 16.90 -11.40
CA PHE A 215 -28.62 17.49 -10.17
C PHE A 215 -28.42 16.40 -9.10
N TYR A 216 -27.31 16.47 -8.37
CA TYR A 216 -26.93 15.51 -7.32
C TYR A 216 -27.55 15.87 -5.97
N LYS A 217 -27.72 17.14 -5.62
CA LYS A 217 -28.34 17.50 -4.34
C LYS A 217 -29.86 17.31 -4.43
N PRO A 218 -30.52 16.71 -3.40
CA PRO A 218 -30.03 16.51 -2.03
C PRO A 218 -29.41 15.14 -1.67
N HIS A 219 -28.80 14.38 -2.60
CA HIS A 219 -27.95 13.24 -2.24
C HIS A 219 -26.79 13.71 -1.34
N MET A 220 -26.42 12.87 -0.37
CA MET A 220 -25.27 13.09 0.51
C MET A 220 -23.95 13.15 -0.31
N ASP A 221 -22.92 13.87 0.11
CA ASP A 221 -22.79 14.64 1.36
C ASP A 221 -23.58 15.95 1.32
N TRP A 222 -24.17 16.36 2.45
CA TRP A 222 -25.02 17.56 2.53
C TRP A 222 -24.19 18.83 2.71
N VAL A 223 -23.44 19.12 1.65
CA VAL A 223 -22.49 20.23 1.56
C VAL A 223 -22.87 21.17 0.42
N VAL A 224 -23.32 22.36 0.78
CA VAL A 224 -23.81 23.44 -0.10
C VAL A 224 -23.40 24.81 0.47
N PRO A 225 -23.52 25.93 -0.27
CA PRO A 225 -23.09 27.23 0.24
C PRO A 225 -23.83 27.68 1.52
N GLN A 226 -23.15 28.47 2.36
CA GLN A 226 -23.68 28.98 3.65
C GLN A 226 -25.05 29.66 3.53
N GLU A 227 -25.31 30.39 2.43
CA GLU A 227 -26.57 31.12 2.23
C GLU A 227 -27.82 30.22 2.22
N TYR A 228 -27.66 28.92 1.91
CA TYR A 228 -28.76 27.94 1.96
C TYR A 228 -28.97 27.40 3.38
N PHE A 229 -27.91 27.23 4.18
CA PHE A 229 -28.03 26.92 5.61
C PHE A 229 -28.66 28.08 6.40
N ASP A 230 -28.37 29.32 6.02
CA ASP A 230 -28.94 30.53 6.63
C ASP A 230 -30.46 30.66 6.43
N MET A 231 -31.04 29.96 5.45
CA MET A 231 -32.51 29.88 5.28
C MET A 231 -33.18 29.02 6.35
N TYR A 232 -32.43 28.12 7.00
CA TYR A 232 -32.94 27.11 7.93
C TYR A 232 -32.23 27.19 9.30
N PRO A 233 -32.53 28.17 10.18
CA PRO A 233 -31.95 28.18 11.52
C PRO A 233 -32.37 26.93 12.30
N VAL A 234 -31.39 26.18 12.79
CA VAL A 234 -31.56 24.82 13.35
C VAL A 234 -32.52 24.77 14.54
N GLU A 235 -32.66 25.87 15.28
CA GLU A 235 -33.62 25.98 16.39
C GLU A 235 -35.09 25.94 15.93
N ASN A 236 -35.37 26.30 14.67
CA ASN A 236 -36.72 26.30 14.08
C ASN A 236 -37.07 24.99 13.35
N ILE A 237 -36.12 24.06 13.23
CA ILE A 237 -36.38 22.75 12.62
C ILE A 237 -37.13 21.87 13.61
N GLU A 238 -38.28 21.35 13.19
CA GLU A 238 -39.03 20.31 13.91
C GLU A 238 -38.59 18.93 13.39
N PHE A 239 -38.77 17.87 14.20
CA PHE A 239 -38.52 16.49 13.78
C PHE A 239 -39.67 15.98 12.89
N PRO A 240 -39.46 14.94 12.06
CA PRO A 240 -40.57 14.23 11.44
C PRO A 240 -41.49 13.62 12.50
N ILE A 241 -42.69 13.22 12.06
CA ILE A 241 -43.55 12.35 12.86
C ILE A 241 -42.80 11.04 13.08
N HIS A 242 -42.66 10.65 14.35
CA HIS A 242 -41.96 9.45 14.78
C HIS A 242 -42.68 8.84 15.99
N MET A 243 -42.59 7.52 16.14
CA MET A 243 -43.01 6.78 17.32
C MET A 243 -41.80 6.00 17.87
N THR A 244 -41.72 5.82 19.19
CA THR A 244 -40.59 5.11 19.85
C THR A 244 -40.78 3.59 19.91
N ASP A 245 -41.83 3.11 19.25
CA ASP A 245 -42.33 1.75 19.15
C ASP A 245 -42.76 1.45 17.69
N ASP A 246 -42.26 2.23 16.72
CA ASP A 246 -42.60 2.17 15.28
C ASP A 246 -41.97 0.98 14.52
N LEU A 247 -41.11 0.22 15.22
CA LEU A 247 -40.48 -1.01 14.76
C LEU A 247 -40.98 -2.26 15.50
N ASP A 248 -41.86 -2.13 16.52
CA ASP A 248 -42.35 -3.27 17.33
C ASP A 248 -43.25 -4.25 16.54
N ASP A 249 -43.74 -3.87 15.34
CA ASP A 249 -44.65 -4.69 14.51
C ASP A 249 -44.19 -4.96 13.06
N ILE A 250 -42.97 -4.54 12.69
CA ILE A 250 -42.33 -4.92 11.42
C ILE A 250 -41.64 -6.30 11.55
N PRO A 251 -41.28 -6.98 10.44
CA PRO A 251 -40.55 -8.24 10.52
C PRO A 251 -39.11 -8.08 11.00
N ASP A 252 -38.57 -9.07 11.74
CA ASP A 252 -37.17 -9.18 12.17
C ASP A 252 -36.16 -8.94 11.02
N PHE A 253 -36.56 -9.25 9.78
CA PHE A 253 -35.77 -9.01 8.56
C PHE A 253 -35.52 -7.52 8.31
N MET A 254 -36.55 -6.68 8.43
CA MET A 254 -36.41 -5.24 8.23
C MET A 254 -35.85 -4.53 9.45
N GLU A 255 -36.15 -5.00 10.67
CA GLU A 255 -35.56 -4.47 11.91
C GLU A 255 -34.02 -4.42 11.80
N ARG A 256 -33.41 -5.54 11.40
CA ARG A 256 -31.95 -5.61 11.13
C ARG A 256 -31.49 -4.62 10.06
N ILE A 257 -32.23 -4.51 8.95
CA ILE A 257 -31.84 -3.65 7.82
C ILE A 257 -31.86 -2.16 8.19
N VAL A 258 -32.81 -1.70 9.02
CA VAL A 258 -32.91 -0.27 9.39
C VAL A 258 -32.11 0.10 10.63
N THR A 259 -31.98 -0.79 11.62
CA THR A 259 -31.25 -0.50 12.87
C THR A 259 -29.73 -0.43 12.69
N ASP A 260 -29.19 -1.03 11.62
CA ASP A 260 -27.79 -0.93 11.21
C ASP A 260 -27.43 0.47 10.64
N PHE A 261 -28.41 1.30 10.24
CA PHE A 261 -28.13 2.69 9.86
C PHE A 261 -27.89 3.58 11.09
N PHE A 262 -27.06 4.60 10.91
CA PHE A 262 -26.54 5.50 11.96
C PHE A 262 -27.57 6.42 12.62
N HIS A 263 -28.86 6.07 12.65
CA HIS A 263 -29.88 6.78 13.45
C HIS A 263 -29.49 6.82 14.94
N ASN A 264 -29.05 5.69 15.49
CA ASN A 264 -28.53 5.61 16.86
C ASN A 264 -27.30 6.52 17.08
N GLU A 265 -26.45 6.66 16.07
CA GLU A 265 -25.27 7.54 16.12
C GLU A 265 -25.68 9.02 16.09
N ILE A 266 -26.58 9.40 15.17
CA ILE A 266 -27.16 10.73 15.01
C ILE A 266 -27.91 11.17 16.28
N LEU A 267 -28.65 10.27 16.93
CA LEU A 267 -29.28 10.51 18.22
C LEU A 267 -28.26 10.73 19.34
N SER A 268 -27.21 9.90 19.41
CA SER A 268 -26.19 10.01 20.47
C SER A 268 -25.35 11.31 20.39
N HIS A 269 -25.30 11.94 19.21
CA HIS A 269 -24.64 13.22 18.96
C HIS A 269 -25.58 14.45 18.97
N ASP A 270 -26.89 14.29 19.25
CA ASP A 270 -27.92 15.35 19.14
C ASP A 270 -27.89 16.05 17.76
N PHE A 271 -27.71 15.25 16.69
CA PHE A 271 -27.38 15.74 15.35
C PHE A 271 -28.56 15.75 14.35
N TRP A 272 -29.71 15.19 14.72
CA TRP A 272 -30.85 14.99 13.79
C TRP A 272 -31.35 16.31 13.17
N LYS A 273 -31.38 17.42 13.92
CA LYS A 273 -31.80 18.72 13.35
C LYS A 273 -30.79 19.28 12.33
N GLN A 274 -29.51 19.03 12.54
CA GLN A 274 -28.41 19.45 11.68
C GLN A 274 -28.40 18.63 10.38
N ALA A 275 -28.69 17.32 10.46
CA ALA A 275 -28.97 16.47 9.32
C ALA A 275 -30.15 17.00 8.48
N LEU A 276 -31.30 17.28 9.11
CA LEU A 276 -32.46 17.90 8.46
C LEU A 276 -32.13 19.28 7.84
N GLN A 277 -31.33 20.10 8.53
CA GLN A 277 -30.86 21.39 8.03
C GLN A 277 -30.07 21.25 6.73
N GLY A 278 -29.14 20.29 6.68
CA GLY A 278 -28.34 19.99 5.50
C GLY A 278 -29.19 19.51 4.32
N TYR A 279 -30.15 18.61 4.56
CA TYR A 279 -31.07 18.13 3.53
C TYR A 279 -31.94 19.26 2.97
N PHE A 280 -32.54 20.11 3.84
CA PHE A 280 -33.36 21.24 3.40
C PHE A 280 -32.55 22.32 2.66
N ALA A 281 -31.34 22.64 3.13
CA ALA A 281 -30.42 23.55 2.43
C ALA A 281 -30.04 23.01 1.05
N SER A 282 -29.78 21.70 0.95
CA SER A 282 -29.46 21.01 -0.30
C SER A 282 -30.63 21.03 -1.30
N ILE A 283 -31.87 20.88 -0.83
CA ILE A 283 -33.08 21.06 -1.66
C ILE A 283 -33.21 22.50 -2.17
N SER A 284 -32.97 23.51 -1.33
CA SER A 284 -33.04 24.91 -1.77
C SER A 284 -31.95 25.30 -2.77
N PHE A 285 -30.77 24.68 -2.67
CA PHE A 285 -29.71 24.83 -3.67
C PHE A 285 -30.13 24.20 -5.01
N ALA A 286 -30.65 22.98 -5.02
CA ALA A 286 -31.17 22.33 -6.23
C ALA A 286 -32.36 23.09 -6.85
N ASP A 287 -33.25 23.68 -6.05
CA ASP A 287 -34.31 24.57 -6.52
C ASP A 287 -33.76 25.85 -7.20
N ALA A 288 -32.71 26.44 -6.65
CA ALA A 288 -32.03 27.58 -7.28
C ALA A 288 -31.37 27.20 -8.61
N MET A 289 -30.81 25.99 -8.72
CA MET A 289 -30.22 25.47 -9.96
C MET A 289 -31.27 25.17 -11.03
N LEU A 290 -32.40 24.57 -10.66
CA LEU A 290 -33.61 24.51 -11.51
C LEU A 290 -34.04 25.92 -11.95
N GLY A 291 -33.99 26.90 -11.04
CA GLY A 291 -34.30 28.30 -11.32
C GLY A 291 -33.49 28.90 -12.45
N LYS A 292 -32.16 28.67 -12.48
CA LYS A 292 -31.28 29.09 -13.58
C LYS A 292 -31.73 28.53 -14.93
N VAL A 293 -32.02 27.23 -15.00
CA VAL A 293 -32.45 26.57 -16.26
C VAL A 293 -33.80 27.11 -16.74
N LEU A 294 -34.77 27.28 -15.84
CA LEU A 294 -36.07 27.88 -16.17
C LEU A 294 -35.93 29.35 -16.61
N ASP A 295 -35.05 30.13 -15.97
CA ASP A 295 -34.79 31.53 -16.34
C ASP A 295 -34.09 31.64 -17.71
N ALA A 296 -33.25 30.67 -18.09
CA ALA A 296 -32.66 30.62 -19.43
C ALA A 296 -33.69 30.30 -20.52
N LEU A 297 -34.66 29.41 -20.25
CA LEU A 297 -35.79 29.17 -21.16
C LEU A 297 -36.67 30.43 -21.29
N ASP A 298 -36.94 31.13 -20.19
CA ASP A 298 -37.72 32.37 -20.18
C ASP A 298 -36.99 33.52 -20.91
N ALA A 299 -35.65 33.61 -20.76
CA ALA A 299 -34.83 34.66 -21.38
C ALA A 299 -34.64 34.48 -22.89
N ASN A 300 -34.44 33.25 -23.36
CA ASN A 300 -34.27 32.93 -24.78
C ASN A 300 -35.62 32.72 -25.51
N GLY A 301 -36.72 32.56 -24.77
CA GLY A 301 -38.10 32.50 -25.29
C GLY A 301 -38.66 31.09 -25.48
N HIS A 302 -37.91 30.06 -25.08
CA HIS A 302 -38.25 28.65 -25.27
C HIS A 302 -39.30 28.10 -24.29
N THR A 303 -39.65 28.80 -23.19
CA THR A 303 -40.73 28.37 -22.27
C THR A 303 -42.08 28.15 -22.98
N ALA A 304 -42.30 28.76 -24.15
CA ALA A 304 -43.52 28.60 -24.95
C ALA A 304 -43.47 27.44 -25.98
N ASP A 305 -42.31 26.82 -26.22
CA ASP A 305 -42.10 25.69 -27.14
C ASP A 305 -41.53 24.43 -26.46
N THR A 306 -41.11 24.53 -25.20
CA THR A 306 -40.44 23.46 -24.44
C THR A 306 -41.39 22.68 -23.54
N VAL A 307 -41.33 21.35 -23.61
CA VAL A 307 -41.88 20.42 -22.61
C VAL A 307 -40.87 20.27 -21.48
N ILE A 308 -41.28 20.53 -20.24
CA ILE A 308 -40.42 20.48 -19.06
C ILE A 308 -40.92 19.37 -18.12
N LEU A 309 -40.06 18.38 -17.90
CA LEU A 309 -40.23 17.29 -16.95
C LEU A 309 -39.34 17.54 -15.74
N LEU A 310 -39.87 17.37 -14.52
CA LEU A 310 -39.07 17.26 -13.29
C LEU A 310 -39.43 15.95 -12.57
N TRP A 311 -38.41 15.21 -12.16
CA TRP A 311 -38.55 13.95 -11.42
C TRP A 311 -37.38 13.72 -10.44
N SER A 312 -37.60 12.87 -9.43
CA SER A 312 -36.53 12.21 -8.67
C SER A 312 -36.46 10.74 -9.08
N ASP A 313 -35.31 10.11 -8.92
CA ASP A 313 -35.15 8.67 -9.13
C ASP A 313 -35.83 7.83 -8.03
N HIS A 314 -35.87 8.32 -6.79
CA HIS A 314 -36.66 7.74 -5.69
C HIS A 314 -36.87 8.73 -4.54
N GLY A 315 -37.48 8.27 -3.44
CA GLY A 315 -37.64 9.02 -2.18
C GLY A 315 -36.42 8.93 -1.26
N TYR A 316 -36.58 9.34 0.02
CA TYR A 316 -35.50 9.37 1.01
C TYR A 316 -36.01 9.55 2.46
N HIS A 317 -35.59 8.69 3.40
CA HIS A 317 -35.88 8.76 4.84
C HIS A 317 -35.04 9.80 5.58
N LEU A 318 -35.66 10.47 6.55
CA LEU A 318 -35.09 11.60 7.31
C LEU A 318 -35.16 11.36 8.84
N GLY A 319 -34.99 10.12 9.27
CA GLY A 319 -35.10 9.65 10.65
C GLY A 319 -36.49 9.12 11.04
N ASP A 320 -37.46 9.20 10.14
CA ASP A 320 -38.74 8.48 10.24
C ASP A 320 -38.51 6.94 10.22
N LYS A 321 -39.33 6.19 10.98
CA LYS A 321 -39.12 4.76 11.30
C LYS A 321 -37.68 4.41 11.69
N GLU A 322 -37.06 5.28 12.49
CA GLU A 322 -35.65 5.23 12.92
C GLU A 322 -34.64 5.05 11.77
N ASN A 323 -35.00 5.41 10.54
CA ASN A 323 -34.25 5.05 9.34
C ASN A 323 -33.73 6.29 8.57
N TRP A 324 -32.73 6.07 7.71
CA TRP A 324 -32.15 7.08 6.82
C TRP A 324 -31.94 6.53 5.41
N HIS A 325 -31.65 7.40 4.45
CA HIS A 325 -31.43 7.04 3.04
C HIS A 325 -32.66 6.40 2.36
N LYS A 326 -32.43 5.58 1.32
CA LYS A 326 -33.46 5.03 0.44
C LYS A 326 -33.65 3.51 0.54
N PHE A 327 -32.94 2.84 1.44
CA PHE A 327 -32.80 1.37 1.46
C PHE A 327 -33.99 0.62 2.10
N THR A 328 -35.22 0.98 1.74
CA THR A 328 -36.45 0.29 2.17
C THR A 328 -37.46 0.17 1.02
N LEU A 329 -38.62 -0.40 1.34
CA LEU A 329 -39.79 -0.52 0.46
C LEU A 329 -41.01 0.26 0.96
N TRP A 330 -40.76 1.24 1.82
CA TRP A 330 -41.75 2.12 2.44
C TRP A 330 -42.02 3.35 1.57
N ASP A 331 -43.17 4.00 1.72
CA ASP A 331 -43.59 5.12 0.86
C ASP A 331 -42.59 6.28 0.82
N GLU A 332 -41.87 6.51 1.91
CA GLU A 332 -40.90 7.58 2.10
C GLU A 332 -39.64 7.38 1.24
N ALA A 333 -39.25 6.12 0.97
CA ALA A 333 -38.18 5.74 0.04
C ALA A 333 -38.69 5.44 -1.39
N GLY A 334 -39.90 4.88 -1.53
CA GLY A 334 -40.46 4.51 -2.84
C GLY A 334 -41.10 5.66 -3.61
N ARG A 335 -41.60 6.71 -2.93
CA ARG A 335 -42.36 7.79 -3.58
C ARG A 335 -41.46 8.97 -3.97
N ALA A 336 -41.55 9.36 -5.23
CA ALA A 336 -40.79 10.46 -5.83
C ALA A 336 -41.71 11.64 -6.22
N PRO A 337 -41.20 12.88 -6.28
CA PRO A 337 -41.86 13.98 -6.99
C PRO A 337 -41.85 13.71 -8.50
N LEU A 338 -42.96 14.06 -9.15
CA LEU A 338 -43.07 14.10 -10.61
C LEU A 338 -43.93 15.31 -11.04
N ILE A 339 -43.39 16.16 -11.91
CA ILE A 339 -44.10 17.32 -12.49
C ILE A 339 -43.88 17.31 -14.00
N ILE A 340 -44.96 17.51 -14.77
CA ILE A 340 -44.90 17.62 -16.23
C ILE A 340 -45.59 18.92 -16.65
N ALA A 341 -44.82 19.85 -17.23
CA ALA A 341 -45.32 21.06 -17.87
C ALA A 341 -45.19 20.93 -19.40
N THR A 342 -46.23 21.30 -20.12
CA THR A 342 -46.25 21.25 -21.60
C THR A 342 -46.72 22.57 -22.20
N PRO A 343 -46.25 22.93 -23.42
CA PRO A 343 -46.78 24.06 -24.16
C PRO A 343 -48.29 23.93 -24.36
N ASN A 344 -49.05 24.91 -23.87
CA ASN A 344 -50.52 24.90 -23.85
C ASN A 344 -51.15 23.83 -22.93
N ALA A 345 -50.46 23.43 -21.85
CA ALA A 345 -50.98 22.53 -20.83
C ALA A 345 -52.39 22.92 -20.33
N VAL A 346 -53.25 21.91 -20.14
CA VAL A 346 -54.54 22.05 -19.48
C VAL A 346 -54.41 21.70 -18.00
N ASN A 347 -55.24 22.31 -17.16
CA ASN A 347 -55.24 22.09 -15.70
C ASN A 347 -53.90 22.43 -15.00
N THR A 348 -53.19 23.46 -15.46
CA THR A 348 -51.93 23.92 -14.84
C THR A 348 -52.11 24.25 -13.35
N GLY A 349 -51.19 23.79 -12.50
CA GLY A 349 -51.31 23.88 -11.03
C GLY A 349 -52.17 22.81 -10.38
N ALA A 350 -52.71 21.85 -11.16
CA ALA A 350 -53.46 20.72 -10.60
C ALA A 350 -52.53 19.63 -10.04
N ARG A 351 -53.07 18.85 -9.10
CA ARG A 351 -52.44 17.68 -8.51
C ARG A 351 -53.18 16.41 -8.92
N VAL A 352 -52.44 15.36 -9.24
CA VAL A 352 -52.94 14.00 -9.51
C VAL A 352 -52.64 13.15 -8.28
N GLU A 353 -53.70 12.65 -7.64
CA GLU A 353 -53.64 11.79 -6.44
C GLU A 353 -53.71 10.29 -6.75
N GLN A 354 -54.00 9.92 -8.01
CA GLN A 354 -53.86 8.53 -8.48
C GLN A 354 -52.40 8.07 -8.32
N VAL A 355 -52.20 6.84 -7.82
CA VAL A 355 -50.91 6.15 -7.85
C VAL A 355 -50.48 5.90 -9.30
N VAL A 356 -49.25 6.30 -9.63
CA VAL A 356 -48.60 6.14 -10.94
C VAL A 356 -47.13 5.74 -10.76
N GLU A 357 -46.47 5.28 -11.80
CA GLU A 357 -45.08 4.79 -11.73
C GLU A 357 -44.13 5.68 -12.54
N LEU A 358 -42.88 5.83 -12.11
CA LEU A 358 -41.91 6.61 -12.88
C LEU A 358 -41.59 5.97 -14.25
N VAL A 359 -41.85 4.67 -14.42
CA VAL A 359 -41.75 3.98 -15.73
C VAL A 359 -42.77 4.51 -16.76
N ASP A 360 -43.85 5.17 -16.30
CA ASP A 360 -44.84 5.84 -17.15
C ASP A 360 -44.28 7.10 -17.84
N ILE A 361 -43.16 7.66 -17.37
CA ILE A 361 -42.54 8.87 -17.92
C ILE A 361 -42.20 8.68 -19.41
N TYR A 362 -41.55 7.59 -19.79
CA TYR A 362 -41.10 7.38 -21.17
C TYR A 362 -42.26 7.33 -22.19
N PRO A 363 -43.29 6.47 -22.06
CA PRO A 363 -44.44 6.51 -22.98
C PRO A 363 -45.19 7.85 -22.93
N THR A 364 -45.20 8.55 -21.80
CA THR A 364 -45.77 9.91 -21.69
C THR A 364 -45.00 10.92 -22.55
N VAL A 365 -43.67 10.95 -22.47
CA VAL A 365 -42.82 11.86 -23.26
C VAL A 365 -42.98 11.60 -24.75
N LEU A 366 -42.99 10.32 -25.17
CA LEU A 366 -43.18 9.95 -26.57
C LEU A 366 -44.56 10.38 -27.11
N ASP A 367 -45.65 10.17 -26.35
CA ASP A 367 -46.99 10.62 -26.74
C ASP A 367 -47.10 12.15 -26.80
N ILE A 368 -46.46 12.90 -25.89
CA ILE A 368 -46.46 14.37 -25.88
C ILE A 368 -45.72 14.92 -27.11
N LEU A 369 -44.56 14.35 -27.45
CA LEU A 369 -43.73 14.78 -28.57
C LEU A 369 -44.19 14.18 -29.93
N GLY A 370 -45.18 13.29 -29.93
CA GLY A 370 -45.72 12.64 -31.13
C GLY A 370 -44.81 11.58 -31.77
N ILE A 371 -43.87 11.03 -30.99
CA ILE A 371 -42.84 10.09 -31.45
C ILE A 371 -43.32 8.65 -31.32
N THR A 372 -43.12 7.84 -32.36
CA THR A 372 -43.45 6.40 -32.33
C THR A 372 -42.19 5.56 -32.17
N SER A 373 -41.94 5.04 -30.97
CA SER A 373 -40.88 4.04 -30.74
C SER A 373 -41.33 2.63 -31.18
N SER A 374 -40.35 1.79 -31.55
CA SER A 374 -40.53 0.34 -31.76
C SER A 374 -40.31 -0.49 -30.50
N ASN A 375 -39.84 0.14 -29.42
CA ASN A 375 -39.42 -0.55 -28.19
C ASN A 375 -40.64 -1.10 -27.46
N SER A 376 -40.48 -2.23 -26.77
CA SER A 376 -41.45 -2.64 -25.76
C SER A 376 -41.36 -1.66 -24.60
N LEU A 377 -42.49 -1.16 -24.11
CA LEU A 377 -42.60 -0.29 -22.94
C LEU A 377 -43.57 -0.93 -21.94
N ALA A 378 -43.23 -0.89 -20.66
CA ALA A 378 -44.03 -1.50 -19.59
C ALA A 378 -45.02 -0.52 -18.95
N GLY A 379 -44.66 0.77 -18.88
CA GLY A 379 -45.52 1.85 -18.37
C GLY A 379 -46.63 2.30 -19.33
N SER A 380 -47.49 3.19 -18.85
CA SER A 380 -48.64 3.76 -19.56
C SER A 380 -48.63 5.29 -19.57
N SER A 381 -48.96 5.90 -20.72
CA SER A 381 -48.98 7.35 -20.89
C SER A 381 -49.89 8.09 -19.89
N LEU A 382 -49.34 9.07 -19.18
CA LEU A 382 -49.98 9.85 -18.10
C LEU A 382 -50.88 10.99 -18.62
N ILE A 383 -50.88 11.26 -19.93
CA ILE A 383 -51.72 12.29 -20.55
C ILE A 383 -53.20 12.23 -20.12
N PRO A 384 -53.86 11.06 -19.95
CA PRO A 384 -55.25 10.99 -19.49
C PRO A 384 -55.48 11.53 -18.07
N PHE A 385 -54.45 11.59 -17.24
CA PHE A 385 -54.47 12.22 -15.91
C PHE A 385 -54.18 13.72 -15.99
N MET A 386 -53.24 14.14 -16.85
CA MET A 386 -53.02 15.58 -17.12
C MET A 386 -54.29 16.26 -17.66
N GLN A 387 -55.03 15.57 -18.54
CA GLN A 387 -56.30 16.04 -19.10
C GLN A 387 -57.45 16.01 -18.07
N ASN A 388 -57.41 15.10 -17.09
CA ASN A 388 -58.39 15.02 -16.01
C ASN A 388 -57.71 14.61 -14.68
N PRO A 389 -57.22 15.57 -13.88
CA PRO A 389 -56.50 15.28 -12.62
C PRO A 389 -57.37 14.67 -11.51
N GLN A 390 -58.66 14.45 -11.76
CA GLN A 390 -59.60 13.75 -10.88
C GLN A 390 -60.01 12.38 -11.44
N ARG A 391 -59.28 11.89 -12.46
CA ARG A 391 -59.33 10.50 -12.91
C ARG A 391 -58.77 9.59 -11.82
N GLN A 392 -59.44 8.46 -11.63
CA GLN A 392 -59.05 7.38 -10.73
C GLN A 392 -59.20 6.07 -11.49
N THR A 393 -58.33 5.13 -11.20
CA THR A 393 -58.25 3.80 -11.83
C THR A 393 -57.98 2.75 -10.75
N ASN A 394 -57.95 1.48 -11.17
CA ASN A 394 -57.45 0.38 -10.33
C ASN A 394 -55.99 0.08 -10.69
N GLU A 395 -55.25 1.08 -11.18
CA GLU A 395 -53.81 0.97 -11.42
C GLU A 395 -53.08 1.13 -10.08
N SER A 396 -51.98 0.41 -9.94
CA SER A 396 -51.10 0.32 -8.79
C SER A 396 -49.65 0.52 -9.24
N ALA A 397 -48.74 0.66 -8.28
CA ALA A 397 -47.31 0.76 -8.52
C ALA A 397 -46.56 -0.38 -7.81
N VAL A 398 -45.42 -0.80 -8.36
CA VAL A 398 -44.48 -1.69 -7.67
C VAL A 398 -43.10 -1.04 -7.52
N THR A 399 -42.69 -0.86 -6.27
CA THR A 399 -41.28 -0.64 -5.92
C THR A 399 -40.64 -1.96 -5.53
N SER A 400 -39.45 -2.24 -6.04
CA SER A 400 -38.66 -3.43 -5.75
C SER A 400 -37.32 -3.07 -5.10
N MET A 401 -36.68 -4.04 -4.43
CA MET A 401 -35.34 -3.93 -3.86
C MET A 401 -34.86 -5.33 -3.48
N TYR A 402 -33.73 -5.80 -4.02
CA TYR A 402 -33.04 -7.02 -3.59
C TYR A 402 -33.97 -8.20 -3.21
N GLY A 403 -34.59 -8.83 -4.21
CA GLY A 403 -35.54 -9.95 -4.03
C GLY A 403 -36.89 -9.59 -3.40
N SER A 404 -37.02 -8.40 -2.82
CA SER A 404 -38.20 -7.93 -2.08
C SER A 404 -39.02 -6.96 -2.93
N VAL A 405 -40.35 -6.94 -2.74
CA VAL A 405 -41.30 -6.19 -3.58
C VAL A 405 -42.44 -5.58 -2.78
N SER A 406 -42.91 -4.40 -3.21
CA SER A 406 -43.93 -3.59 -2.53
C SER A 406 -44.98 -3.09 -3.52
N LEU A 407 -46.20 -3.62 -3.42
CA LEU A 407 -47.36 -3.18 -4.20
C LEU A 407 -48.04 -1.99 -3.53
N ARG A 408 -48.30 -0.94 -4.30
CA ARG A 408 -48.98 0.27 -3.85
C ARG A 408 -50.24 0.52 -4.66
N THR A 409 -51.39 0.47 -4.01
CA THR A 409 -52.69 0.87 -4.59
C THR A 409 -53.10 2.24 -4.04
N ASN A 410 -54.18 2.84 -4.54
CA ASN A 410 -54.78 4.04 -3.91
C ASN A 410 -55.28 3.81 -2.46
N GLU A 411 -55.41 2.56 -2.01
CA GLU A 411 -56.03 2.20 -0.71
C GLU A 411 -55.06 1.54 0.29
N TYR A 412 -54.07 0.79 -0.18
CA TYR A 412 -53.15 -0.02 0.64
C TYR A 412 -51.73 -0.03 0.07
N ARG A 413 -50.75 -0.26 0.95
CA ARG A 413 -49.42 -0.77 0.59
C ARG A 413 -49.29 -2.20 1.10
N TYR A 414 -48.79 -3.12 0.28
CA TYR A 414 -48.50 -4.51 0.66
C TYR A 414 -47.07 -4.86 0.25
N THR A 415 -46.26 -5.34 1.18
CA THR A 415 -44.85 -5.63 0.96
C THR A 415 -44.54 -7.09 1.29
N ARG A 416 -43.69 -7.71 0.48
CA ARG A 416 -43.20 -9.08 0.63
C ARG A 416 -41.68 -9.07 0.53
N TYR A 417 -41.01 -9.59 1.55
CA TYR A 417 -39.56 -9.66 1.62
C TYR A 417 -39.02 -11.00 1.11
N GLU A 418 -37.72 -11.03 0.80
CA GLU A 418 -37.06 -12.22 0.23
C GLU A 418 -37.01 -13.43 1.17
N ASP A 419 -37.06 -13.20 2.50
CA ASP A 419 -37.20 -14.28 3.49
C ASP A 419 -38.63 -14.86 3.56
N GLY A 420 -39.59 -14.21 2.90
CA GLY A 420 -41.01 -14.56 2.89
C GLY A 420 -41.85 -13.87 3.98
N SER A 421 -41.29 -12.93 4.74
CA SER A 421 -42.05 -12.06 5.65
C SER A 421 -42.85 -10.99 4.90
N GLU A 422 -43.86 -10.41 5.55
CA GLU A 422 -44.91 -9.62 4.89
C GLU A 422 -45.34 -8.40 5.74
N GLU A 423 -45.62 -7.27 5.08
CA GLU A 423 -46.23 -6.07 5.68
C GLU A 423 -47.50 -5.65 4.91
N LEU A 424 -48.45 -5.00 5.58
CA LEU A 424 -49.68 -4.47 4.97
C LEU A 424 -50.17 -3.23 5.73
N TYR A 425 -50.41 -2.12 5.02
CA TYR A 425 -50.85 -0.86 5.62
C TYR A 425 -52.09 -0.28 4.88
N ASP A 426 -53.12 0.17 5.62
CA ASP A 426 -54.24 0.97 5.07
C ASP A 426 -53.84 2.45 5.08
N VAL A 427 -53.06 2.82 4.07
CA VAL A 427 -52.44 4.15 3.85
C VAL A 427 -53.40 5.34 3.79
N ARG A 428 -54.73 5.12 3.86
CA ARG A 428 -55.74 6.19 3.95
C ARG A 428 -56.19 6.47 5.37
N SER A 429 -56.12 5.48 6.26
CA SER A 429 -56.41 5.63 7.69
C SER A 429 -55.11 5.80 8.50
N ASP A 430 -54.03 5.20 8.02
CA ASP A 430 -52.66 5.30 8.54
C ASP A 430 -51.68 5.71 7.41
N PRO A 431 -51.64 7.01 7.05
CA PRO A 431 -50.77 7.51 5.98
C PRO A 431 -49.27 7.55 6.34
N HIS A 432 -48.89 7.14 7.55
CA HIS A 432 -47.51 7.06 8.03
C HIS A 432 -47.03 5.62 8.24
N GLN A 433 -47.93 4.63 8.07
CA GLN A 433 -47.60 3.21 8.10
C GLN A 433 -47.08 2.75 9.48
N HIS A 434 -47.68 3.25 10.56
CA HIS A 434 -47.34 2.89 11.94
C HIS A 434 -48.01 1.57 12.43
N VAL A 435 -48.88 0.91 11.64
CA VAL A 435 -49.56 -0.33 12.07
C VAL A 435 -49.58 -1.40 10.97
N ASN A 436 -48.78 -2.46 11.15
CA ASN A 436 -48.69 -3.59 10.24
C ASN A 436 -49.88 -4.56 10.39
N LEU A 437 -50.74 -4.56 9.37
CA LEU A 437 -51.96 -5.37 9.29
C LEU A 437 -51.73 -6.76 8.67
N ALA A 438 -50.51 -7.13 8.27
CA ALA A 438 -50.25 -8.35 7.49
C ALA A 438 -50.66 -9.63 8.22
N TYR A 439 -50.60 -9.62 9.55
CA TYR A 439 -50.93 -10.75 10.42
C TYR A 439 -52.33 -10.65 11.04
N ASP A 440 -53.09 -9.57 10.82
CA ASP A 440 -54.50 -9.53 11.23
C ASP A 440 -55.38 -10.32 10.25
N THR A 441 -55.98 -11.38 10.82
CA THR A 441 -57.01 -12.20 10.18
C THR A 441 -58.19 -11.43 9.58
N THR A 442 -58.49 -10.19 10.01
CA THR A 442 -59.56 -9.39 9.40
C THR A 442 -59.20 -8.89 7.99
N PHE A 443 -57.91 -8.66 7.71
CA PHE A 443 -57.40 -8.21 6.42
C PHE A 443 -56.99 -9.35 5.48
N ALA A 444 -57.13 -10.62 5.90
CA ALA A 444 -56.67 -11.78 5.13
C ALA A 444 -57.25 -11.88 3.69
N THR A 445 -58.48 -11.41 3.45
CA THR A 445 -59.04 -11.33 2.08
C THR A 445 -58.44 -10.18 1.27
N THR A 446 -58.16 -9.04 1.89
CA THR A 446 -57.46 -7.91 1.24
C THR A 446 -56.04 -8.31 0.87
N LYS A 447 -55.28 -8.92 1.79
CA LYS A 447 -53.92 -9.38 1.55
C LYS A 447 -53.86 -10.40 0.41
N ALA A 448 -54.79 -11.37 0.39
CA ALA A 448 -54.86 -12.36 -0.69
C ALA A 448 -55.11 -11.73 -2.07
N ALA A 449 -55.93 -10.68 -2.16
CA ALA A 449 -56.17 -9.95 -3.40
C ALA A 449 -54.94 -9.14 -3.84
N LEU A 450 -54.25 -8.48 -2.91
CA LEU A 450 -53.02 -7.73 -3.19
C LEU A 450 -51.85 -8.66 -3.61
N ILE A 451 -51.80 -9.88 -3.09
CA ILE A 451 -50.87 -10.93 -3.54
C ILE A 451 -51.20 -11.39 -4.97
N GLU A 452 -52.48 -11.58 -5.31
CA GLU A 452 -52.89 -11.94 -6.68
C GLU A 452 -52.57 -10.82 -7.66
N GLU A 453 -52.82 -9.55 -7.29
CA GLU A 453 -52.48 -8.37 -8.07
C GLU A 453 -50.96 -8.25 -8.30
N LEU A 454 -50.16 -8.32 -7.23
CA LEU A 454 -48.69 -8.28 -7.26
C LEU A 454 -48.09 -9.31 -8.21
N HIS A 455 -48.49 -10.59 -8.11
CA HIS A 455 -47.98 -11.65 -8.99
C HIS A 455 -48.38 -11.45 -10.47
N THR A 456 -49.40 -10.64 -10.78
CA THR A 456 -49.77 -10.29 -12.15
C THR A 456 -49.14 -9.00 -12.66
N HIS A 457 -48.47 -8.23 -11.80
CA HIS A 457 -47.88 -6.95 -12.18
C HIS A 457 -46.70 -7.14 -13.14
N PRO A 458 -46.53 -6.31 -14.20
CA PRO A 458 -45.43 -6.47 -15.16
C PRO A 458 -44.02 -6.30 -14.57
N ALA A 459 -43.92 -5.77 -13.35
CA ALA A 459 -42.67 -5.69 -12.58
C ALA A 459 -42.25 -7.02 -11.91
N VAL A 460 -43.19 -7.95 -11.71
CA VAL A 460 -43.05 -9.13 -10.82
C VAL A 460 -43.54 -10.42 -11.48
N ASN A 461 -44.13 -10.35 -12.67
CA ASN A 461 -44.67 -11.53 -13.38
C ASN A 461 -43.61 -12.51 -13.91
N LYS A 462 -42.31 -12.16 -13.84
CA LYS A 462 -41.16 -13.06 -14.04
C LYS A 462 -40.56 -13.59 -12.73
N SER A 463 -41.09 -13.18 -11.58
CA SER A 463 -40.50 -13.49 -10.26
C SER A 463 -41.08 -14.77 -9.65
N ILE A 464 -40.19 -15.69 -9.29
CA ILE A 464 -40.50 -17.00 -8.71
C ILE A 464 -40.05 -17.00 -7.24
N PHE A 465 -41.00 -16.79 -6.33
CA PHE A 465 -40.75 -16.76 -4.89
C PHE A 465 -40.91 -18.16 -4.27
N GLY A 466 -39.82 -18.73 -3.75
CA GLY A 466 -39.84 -19.99 -3.00
C GLY A 466 -39.33 -19.82 -1.57
N THR A 467 -40.09 -20.31 -0.60
CA THR A 467 -39.69 -20.28 0.83
C THR A 467 -39.26 -21.63 1.38
N ALA A 468 -39.49 -22.74 0.66
CA ALA A 468 -39.01 -24.07 1.02
C ALA A 468 -38.99 -25.05 -0.16
N GLY A 469 -38.01 -25.97 -0.18
CA GLY A 469 -37.89 -27.03 -1.20
C GLY A 469 -37.22 -26.58 -2.50
N SER A 470 -37.38 -27.37 -3.57
CA SER A 470 -36.77 -27.12 -4.88
C SER A 470 -37.52 -26.03 -5.67
N ILE A 471 -36.78 -25.11 -6.30
CA ILE A 471 -37.30 -24.15 -7.29
C ILE A 471 -36.77 -24.54 -8.69
N VAL A 472 -37.63 -24.45 -9.70
CA VAL A 472 -37.26 -24.62 -11.11
C VAL A 472 -37.81 -23.44 -11.90
N GLY A 473 -36.94 -22.76 -12.65
CA GLY A 473 -37.28 -21.64 -13.54
C GLY A 473 -38.16 -22.05 -14.73
N ASN A 474 -38.64 -21.05 -15.45
CA ASN A 474 -39.26 -21.25 -16.75
C ASN A 474 -38.18 -21.42 -17.82
N THR A 475 -38.22 -22.54 -18.54
CA THR A 475 -37.34 -22.76 -19.71
C THR A 475 -37.68 -21.78 -20.82
N ASP A 476 -36.65 -21.21 -21.46
CA ASP A 476 -36.72 -20.20 -22.53
C ASP A 476 -37.29 -18.82 -22.10
N GLU A 477 -37.22 -18.48 -20.79
CA GLU A 477 -37.58 -17.18 -20.21
C GLU A 477 -36.53 -16.75 -19.16
N THR A 478 -36.25 -15.44 -19.05
CA THR A 478 -35.54 -14.82 -17.91
C THR A 478 -36.39 -14.90 -16.65
N ASN A 479 -35.81 -15.42 -15.57
CA ASN A 479 -36.41 -15.62 -14.27
C ASN A 479 -35.76 -14.69 -13.23
N ILE A 480 -36.58 -14.14 -12.33
CA ILE A 480 -36.07 -13.65 -11.03
C ILE A 480 -36.42 -14.70 -9.98
N ILE A 481 -35.45 -15.46 -9.50
CA ILE A 481 -35.68 -16.49 -8.48
C ILE A 481 -35.32 -15.93 -7.11
N VAL A 482 -36.30 -15.91 -6.21
CA VAL A 482 -36.15 -15.42 -4.83
C VAL A 482 -36.22 -16.61 -3.89
N ALA A 483 -35.07 -16.97 -3.32
CA ALA A 483 -34.86 -18.19 -2.55
C ALA A 483 -34.71 -17.90 -1.05
N GLY A 484 -35.79 -18.13 -0.31
CA GLY A 484 -35.83 -18.04 1.15
C GLY A 484 -35.08 -19.19 1.84
N PRO A 485 -34.84 -19.08 3.16
CA PRO A 485 -33.81 -19.84 3.90
C PRO A 485 -34.10 -21.34 4.15
N TYR A 486 -35.08 -21.92 3.46
CA TYR A 486 -35.36 -23.36 3.48
C TYR A 486 -35.51 -23.97 2.07
N VAL A 487 -35.17 -23.21 1.03
CA VAL A 487 -35.04 -23.72 -0.35
C VAL A 487 -33.88 -24.71 -0.38
N SER A 488 -34.07 -25.87 -1.03
CA SER A 488 -33.09 -26.97 -1.01
C SER A 488 -32.13 -26.97 -2.20
N ASP A 489 -32.56 -26.39 -3.30
CA ASP A 489 -31.91 -26.39 -4.60
C ASP A 489 -32.70 -25.46 -5.55
N VAL A 490 -32.00 -24.88 -6.52
CA VAL A 490 -32.58 -24.07 -7.60
C VAL A 490 -32.06 -24.55 -8.95
N THR A 491 -32.90 -24.53 -9.97
CA THR A 491 -32.53 -24.72 -11.38
C THR A 491 -33.05 -23.53 -12.20
N GLY A 492 -32.22 -22.98 -13.06
CA GLY A 492 -32.54 -21.83 -13.92
C GLY A 492 -33.28 -22.16 -15.20
N GLY A 493 -33.27 -21.18 -16.11
CA GLY A 493 -33.89 -21.21 -17.42
C GLY A 493 -32.93 -21.55 -18.57
N SER A 494 -32.82 -20.59 -19.49
CA SER A 494 -31.98 -20.63 -20.70
C SER A 494 -31.89 -19.23 -21.36
N LEU A 495 -32.03 -18.19 -20.54
CA LEU A 495 -31.80 -16.77 -20.78
C LEU A 495 -31.39 -16.15 -19.44
N ASP A 496 -30.70 -15.01 -19.48
CA ASP A 496 -30.20 -14.25 -18.33
C ASP A 496 -31.14 -14.30 -17.10
N ASP A 497 -30.75 -15.03 -16.06
CA ASP A 497 -31.48 -15.29 -14.82
C ASP A 497 -30.89 -14.49 -13.63
N THR A 498 -31.72 -14.18 -12.63
CA THR A 498 -31.30 -13.42 -11.43
C THR A 498 -31.74 -14.10 -10.14
N TYR A 499 -30.77 -14.37 -9.27
CA TYR A 499 -30.90 -15.18 -8.06
C TYR A 499 -30.74 -14.34 -6.79
N PHE A 500 -31.84 -14.06 -6.10
CA PHE A 500 -31.81 -13.46 -4.76
C PHE A 500 -31.79 -14.57 -3.70
N ILE A 501 -30.61 -14.86 -3.15
CA ILE A 501 -30.39 -15.98 -2.23
C ILE A 501 -30.18 -15.52 -0.78
N SER A 502 -30.51 -16.40 0.16
CA SER A 502 -30.38 -16.17 1.61
C SER A 502 -29.56 -17.24 2.36
N ASP A 503 -29.30 -18.39 1.73
CA ASP A 503 -28.42 -19.46 2.19
C ASP A 503 -27.18 -19.51 1.28
N SER A 504 -25.98 -19.36 1.84
CA SER A 504 -24.72 -19.37 1.10
C SER A 504 -24.26 -20.76 0.64
N THR A 505 -24.98 -21.82 1.01
CA THR A 505 -24.73 -23.20 0.60
C THR A 505 -25.77 -23.73 -0.40
N LEU A 506 -26.69 -22.87 -0.85
CA LEU A 506 -27.77 -23.21 -1.78
C LEU A 506 -27.23 -23.67 -3.15
N PRO A 507 -27.51 -24.91 -3.60
CA PRO A 507 -27.12 -25.36 -4.93
C PRO A 507 -27.98 -24.68 -6.01
N ILE A 508 -27.36 -23.82 -6.81
CA ILE A 508 -27.93 -23.30 -8.06
C ILE A 508 -27.38 -24.15 -9.21
N ASN A 509 -28.21 -24.48 -10.19
CA ASN A 509 -27.87 -25.36 -11.30
C ASN A 509 -28.21 -24.63 -12.61
N GLU A 510 -27.19 -24.20 -13.35
CA GLU A 510 -27.34 -23.53 -14.64
C GLU A 510 -26.83 -24.35 -15.84
N MET A 511 -27.17 -23.88 -17.04
CA MET A 511 -26.83 -24.50 -18.32
C MET A 511 -25.61 -23.79 -18.96
N PRO A 512 -24.61 -24.52 -19.53
CA PRO A 512 -23.37 -23.93 -20.09
C PRO A 512 -23.49 -22.99 -21.31
N ASP A 513 -24.70 -22.60 -21.70
CA ASP A 513 -25.01 -21.60 -22.74
C ASP A 513 -26.25 -20.79 -22.27
N GLY A 514 -26.37 -20.53 -20.96
CA GLY A 514 -27.58 -20.05 -20.27
C GLY A 514 -27.95 -18.60 -20.56
N GLY A 515 -27.01 -17.68 -20.39
CA GLY A 515 -27.23 -16.25 -20.53
C GLY A 515 -26.04 -15.46 -19.98
N ILE A 516 -26.33 -14.39 -19.25
CA ILE A 516 -25.45 -13.78 -18.25
C ILE A 516 -26.18 -13.83 -16.91
N ASP A 517 -25.85 -14.81 -16.08
CA ASP A 517 -26.63 -15.15 -14.88
C ASP A 517 -26.05 -14.46 -13.63
N THR A 518 -26.93 -13.98 -12.74
CA THR A 518 -26.53 -13.07 -11.65
C THR A 518 -27.01 -13.52 -10.27
N VAL A 519 -26.06 -13.75 -9.35
CA VAL A 519 -26.33 -14.07 -7.95
C VAL A 519 -26.18 -12.85 -7.03
N PHE A 520 -27.25 -12.55 -6.32
CA PHE A 520 -27.28 -11.61 -5.21
C PHE A 520 -27.25 -12.37 -3.88
N ALA A 521 -26.12 -12.29 -3.18
CA ALA A 521 -25.86 -12.95 -1.89
C ALA A 521 -26.01 -11.99 -0.69
N THR A 522 -26.15 -12.55 0.52
CA THR A 522 -26.19 -11.82 1.80
C THR A 522 -24.99 -12.09 2.71
N SER A 523 -24.11 -13.02 2.32
CA SER A 523 -22.91 -13.42 3.05
C SER A 523 -21.89 -14.05 2.08
N SER A 524 -20.74 -14.51 2.57
CA SER A 524 -19.70 -15.17 1.77
C SER A 524 -20.27 -16.26 0.85
N PHE A 525 -19.95 -16.22 -0.44
CA PHE A 525 -20.52 -17.12 -1.45
C PHE A 525 -19.49 -17.52 -2.50
N VAL A 526 -19.67 -18.70 -3.09
CA VAL A 526 -18.85 -19.25 -4.17
C VAL A 526 -19.75 -19.48 -5.37
N LEU A 527 -19.44 -18.89 -6.52
CA LEU A 527 -20.20 -19.11 -7.76
C LEU A 527 -20.15 -20.60 -8.18
N PRO A 528 -21.32 -21.22 -8.45
CA PRO A 528 -21.40 -22.46 -9.21
C PRO A 528 -20.95 -22.28 -10.66
N ASP A 529 -20.68 -23.38 -11.36
CA ASP A 529 -20.39 -23.41 -12.80
C ASP A 529 -21.53 -22.77 -13.61
N ASN A 530 -21.18 -22.02 -14.67
CA ASN A 530 -22.12 -21.36 -15.61
C ASN A 530 -22.98 -20.26 -14.97
N ILE A 531 -22.38 -19.44 -14.11
CA ILE A 531 -22.97 -18.20 -13.59
C ILE A 531 -21.87 -17.13 -13.57
N GLU A 532 -22.12 -15.95 -14.12
CA GLU A 532 -21.08 -14.95 -14.37
C GLU A 532 -21.00 -13.90 -13.25
N ASN A 533 -22.12 -13.46 -12.69
CA ASN A 533 -22.13 -12.27 -11.83
C ASN A 533 -22.41 -12.61 -10.35
N LEU A 534 -21.66 -12.02 -9.42
CA LEU A 534 -21.86 -12.16 -7.96
C LEU A 534 -21.80 -10.82 -7.23
N SER A 535 -22.94 -10.42 -6.65
CA SER A 535 -23.11 -9.19 -5.86
C SER A 535 -23.40 -9.50 -4.40
N LEU A 536 -22.70 -8.85 -3.46
CA LEU A 536 -23.16 -8.76 -2.07
C LEU A 536 -24.22 -7.64 -1.93
N LYS A 537 -25.44 -8.00 -1.50
CA LYS A 537 -26.58 -7.06 -1.35
C LYS A 537 -26.35 -5.98 -0.29
N THR A 538 -25.73 -6.35 0.83
CA THR A 538 -25.63 -5.54 2.05
C THR A 538 -24.34 -4.75 2.10
N SER A 539 -24.40 -3.51 2.60
CA SER A 539 -23.25 -2.59 2.68
C SER A 539 -22.63 -2.51 4.08
N TYR A 540 -22.76 -3.57 4.87
CA TYR A 540 -22.56 -3.54 6.33
C TYR A 540 -21.36 -4.36 6.80
N GLY A 541 -20.14 -3.83 6.63
CA GLY A 541 -18.99 -4.03 7.53
C GLY A 541 -18.56 -5.47 7.91
N GLN A 542 -19.01 -6.51 7.21
CA GLN A 542 -18.63 -7.89 7.46
C GLN A 542 -17.51 -8.32 6.51
N ASN A 543 -16.52 -9.02 7.04
CA ASN A 543 -15.47 -9.70 6.26
C ASN A 543 -16.06 -10.95 5.58
N HIS A 544 -16.92 -10.72 4.59
CA HIS A 544 -17.41 -11.74 3.70
C HIS A 544 -16.41 -11.98 2.56
N THR A 545 -16.44 -13.18 2.00
CA THR A 545 -15.57 -13.56 0.88
C THR A 545 -16.48 -13.97 -0.28
N LEU A 546 -16.38 -13.25 -1.38
CA LEU A 546 -16.98 -13.65 -2.64
C LEU A 546 -15.92 -14.40 -3.44
N THR A 547 -16.34 -15.45 -4.16
CA THR A 547 -15.42 -16.26 -4.97
C THR A 547 -16.09 -16.68 -6.28
N GLY A 548 -15.36 -16.56 -7.38
CA GLY A 548 -15.82 -16.95 -8.71
C GLY A 548 -15.81 -18.45 -8.99
N ASN A 549 -15.98 -18.79 -10.26
CA ASN A 549 -15.87 -20.14 -10.82
C ASN A 549 -14.62 -20.25 -11.72
N ASP A 550 -14.69 -21.01 -12.82
CA ASP A 550 -13.57 -21.20 -13.78
C ASP A 550 -13.89 -20.51 -15.14
N GLY A 551 -14.73 -19.46 -15.12
CA GLY A 551 -15.09 -18.62 -16.27
C GLY A 551 -15.09 -17.13 -15.92
N ALA A 552 -15.22 -16.26 -16.93
CA ALA A 552 -15.18 -14.81 -16.73
C ALA A 552 -16.32 -14.32 -15.82
N ASN A 553 -15.99 -13.65 -14.72
CA ASN A 553 -16.96 -13.26 -13.68
C ASN A 553 -16.96 -11.75 -13.37
N PHE A 554 -18.13 -11.19 -13.04
CA PHE A 554 -18.27 -9.83 -12.48
C PHE A 554 -18.62 -9.94 -10.99
N ILE A 555 -17.65 -9.70 -10.10
CA ILE A 555 -17.81 -9.90 -8.66
C ILE A 555 -17.61 -8.59 -7.92
N HIS A 556 -18.58 -8.20 -7.09
CA HIS A 556 -18.49 -6.93 -6.38
C HIS A 556 -19.23 -6.89 -5.04
N GLY A 557 -18.92 -5.85 -4.25
CA GLY A 557 -19.66 -5.54 -3.02
C GLY A 557 -19.04 -6.08 -1.74
N SER A 558 -17.86 -6.67 -1.83
CA SER A 558 -17.12 -7.26 -0.71
C SER A 558 -15.93 -6.40 -0.29
N ASN A 559 -15.28 -6.76 0.83
CA ASN A 559 -13.88 -6.41 1.12
C ASN A 559 -12.92 -7.62 0.95
N ALA A 560 -13.41 -8.80 0.58
CA ALA A 560 -12.57 -9.90 0.09
C ALA A 560 -13.21 -10.56 -1.14
N ILE A 561 -12.47 -10.61 -2.24
CA ILE A 561 -12.89 -11.15 -3.54
C ILE A 561 -11.78 -12.03 -4.11
N HIS A 562 -12.16 -13.20 -4.67
CA HIS A 562 -11.24 -14.06 -5.42
C HIS A 562 -11.92 -14.45 -6.74
N GLY A 563 -11.38 -14.11 -7.91
CA GLY A 563 -11.93 -14.51 -9.22
C GLY A 563 -11.75 -16.01 -9.47
N ARG A 564 -10.47 -16.40 -9.58
CA ARG A 564 -9.84 -17.74 -9.76
C ARG A 564 -9.26 -17.96 -11.14
N ALA A 565 -10.10 -18.00 -12.17
CA ALA A 565 -9.73 -18.36 -13.53
C ALA A 565 -10.84 -17.94 -14.48
N GLY A 566 -10.52 -17.07 -15.42
CA GLY A 566 -11.52 -16.31 -16.15
C GLY A 566 -10.88 -15.07 -16.77
N ASN A 567 -11.68 -14.10 -17.12
CA ASN A 567 -11.24 -12.76 -17.48
C ASN A 567 -12.16 -11.84 -16.69
N ASP A 568 -11.82 -11.65 -15.42
CA ASP A 568 -12.74 -11.26 -14.38
C ASP A 568 -12.76 -9.75 -14.18
N ILE A 569 -13.83 -9.24 -13.59
CA ILE A 569 -13.99 -7.83 -13.23
C ILE A 569 -14.40 -7.78 -11.77
N LEU A 570 -13.45 -7.42 -10.91
CA LEU A 570 -13.52 -7.59 -9.46
C LEU A 570 -13.48 -6.22 -8.77
N ALA A 571 -14.53 -5.86 -8.03
CA ALA A 571 -14.68 -4.52 -7.47
C ALA A 571 -15.02 -4.49 -5.96
N LEU A 572 -14.10 -3.94 -5.17
CA LEU A 572 -14.35 -3.59 -3.78
C LEU A 572 -15.36 -2.42 -3.69
N ARG A 573 -16.06 -2.32 -2.56
CA ARG A 573 -17.18 -1.35 -2.40
C ARG A 573 -17.11 -0.48 -1.15
N PHE A 574 -16.11 -0.69 -0.29
CA PHE A 574 -16.06 -0.10 1.05
C PHE A 574 -15.06 1.07 1.15
N ARG A 575 -14.95 1.66 2.35
CA ARG A 575 -13.97 2.71 2.70
C ARG A 575 -12.98 2.17 3.74
N THR A 576 -12.59 0.91 3.56
CA THR A 576 -11.88 0.08 4.53
C THR A 576 -11.03 -0.93 3.79
N PRO A 577 -9.81 -1.22 4.25
CA PRO A 577 -8.93 -2.24 3.69
C PRO A 577 -9.66 -3.54 3.28
N GLY A 578 -9.36 -3.97 2.07
CA GLY A 578 -9.82 -5.18 1.45
C GLY A 578 -8.76 -5.86 0.58
N ILE A 579 -9.12 -7.04 0.08
CA ILE A 579 -8.23 -7.92 -0.68
C ILE A 579 -8.96 -8.36 -1.95
N VAL A 580 -8.27 -8.26 -3.08
CA VAL A 580 -8.71 -8.84 -4.36
C VAL A 580 -7.61 -9.77 -4.88
N ASP A 581 -8.01 -10.98 -5.24
CA ASP A 581 -7.21 -11.99 -5.94
C ASP A 581 -7.90 -12.23 -7.29
N GLY A 582 -7.29 -11.81 -8.40
CA GLY A 582 -7.79 -12.03 -9.76
C GLY A 582 -7.81 -13.51 -10.06
N GLY A 583 -6.62 -14.07 -10.25
CA GLY A 583 -6.41 -15.49 -10.46
C GLY A 583 -5.70 -15.74 -11.77
N ALA A 584 -6.35 -16.40 -12.73
CA ALA A 584 -5.70 -16.87 -13.96
C ALA A 584 -6.48 -16.49 -15.23
N GLY A 585 -6.13 -15.32 -15.77
CA GLY A 585 -6.48 -14.82 -17.10
C GLY A 585 -6.22 -13.31 -17.14
N ASN A 586 -6.93 -12.54 -17.97
CA ASN A 586 -6.73 -11.08 -18.02
C ASN A 586 -7.88 -10.37 -17.30
N ASP A 587 -7.60 -9.92 -16.08
CA ASP A 587 -8.57 -9.44 -15.10
C ASP A 587 -8.54 -7.91 -14.94
N ILE A 588 -9.64 -7.34 -14.47
CA ILE A 588 -9.80 -5.91 -14.16
C ILE A 588 -10.15 -5.76 -12.67
N LEU A 589 -9.21 -5.23 -11.90
CA LEU A 589 -9.32 -5.08 -10.45
C LEU A 589 -9.60 -3.62 -10.09
N HIS A 590 -10.61 -3.40 -9.25
CA HIS A 590 -10.94 -2.12 -8.65
C HIS A 590 -10.88 -2.20 -7.12
N GLY A 591 -9.95 -1.45 -6.53
CA GLY A 591 -9.83 -1.23 -5.10
C GLY A 591 -10.93 -0.31 -4.54
N SER A 592 -10.69 0.23 -3.36
CA SER A 592 -11.70 0.80 -2.48
C SER A 592 -11.43 2.27 -2.15
N ASN A 593 -11.52 2.67 -0.89
CA ASN A 593 -11.14 3.99 -0.36
C ASN A 593 -10.39 3.80 1.00
N GLY A 594 -9.60 2.73 1.11
CA GLY A 594 -8.68 2.45 2.20
C GLY A 594 -7.59 1.49 1.70
N ALA A 595 -6.46 1.41 2.43
CA ALA A 595 -5.28 0.64 2.03
C ALA A 595 -5.60 -0.84 1.70
N ASP A 596 -5.59 -1.18 0.41
CA ASP A 596 -5.99 -2.47 -0.13
C ASP A 596 -4.79 -3.34 -0.56
N THR A 597 -5.05 -4.63 -0.80
CA THR A 597 -4.10 -5.54 -1.46
C THR A 597 -4.74 -6.15 -2.70
N LEU A 598 -4.18 -5.85 -3.87
CA LEU A 598 -4.74 -6.19 -5.17
C LEU A 598 -3.74 -7.06 -5.93
N VAL A 599 -4.11 -8.33 -6.15
CA VAL A 599 -3.30 -9.33 -6.84
C VAL A 599 -3.98 -9.65 -8.17
N GLY A 600 -3.34 -9.38 -9.30
CA GLY A 600 -3.81 -9.81 -10.62
C GLY A 600 -3.65 -11.32 -10.77
N GLY A 601 -2.48 -11.75 -11.24
CA GLY A 601 -2.09 -13.15 -11.36
C GLY A 601 -1.48 -13.47 -12.74
N PRO A 602 -1.66 -14.69 -13.28
CA PRO A 602 -1.16 -15.02 -14.62
C PRO A 602 -2.07 -14.62 -15.79
N GLY A 603 -1.97 -13.36 -16.21
CA GLY A 603 -2.34 -12.85 -17.53
C GLY A 603 -1.94 -11.37 -17.69
N ASP A 604 -2.37 -10.67 -18.74
CA ASP A 604 -2.11 -9.21 -18.86
C ASP A 604 -3.25 -8.44 -18.17
N ASP A 605 -3.03 -8.02 -16.92
CA ASP A 605 -4.06 -7.53 -15.99
C ASP A 605 -4.19 -6.00 -15.96
N THR A 606 -5.27 -5.49 -15.36
CA THR A 606 -5.56 -4.05 -15.24
C THR A 606 -6.05 -3.69 -13.83
N VAL A 607 -5.20 -3.05 -13.03
CA VAL A 607 -5.48 -2.71 -11.62
C VAL A 607 -5.68 -1.21 -11.44
N TYR A 608 -6.76 -0.84 -10.75
CA TYR A 608 -7.10 0.53 -10.31
C TYR A 608 -7.33 0.54 -8.79
N ALA A 609 -6.37 1.00 -8.00
CA ALA A 609 -6.47 0.89 -6.53
C ALA A 609 -7.40 1.96 -5.89
N HIS A 610 -7.35 3.18 -6.42
CA HIS A 610 -8.22 4.35 -6.19
C HIS A 610 -7.80 5.31 -5.09
N SER A 611 -7.78 4.90 -3.82
CA SER A 611 -7.51 5.80 -2.69
C SER A 611 -7.21 5.04 -1.41
N GLY A 612 -5.95 5.00 -1.04
CA GLY A 612 -5.38 4.24 0.07
C GLY A 612 -3.87 4.29 -0.07
N ASP A 613 -3.13 3.68 0.85
CA ASP A 613 -1.71 3.40 0.63
C ASP A 613 -1.67 1.94 0.16
N ASP A 614 -1.87 1.72 -1.14
CA ASP A 614 -2.31 0.43 -1.68
C ASP A 614 -1.14 -0.46 -2.14
N ILE A 615 -1.27 -1.78 -1.96
CA ILE A 615 -0.30 -2.79 -2.43
C ILE A 615 -0.84 -3.48 -3.68
N ILE A 616 -0.09 -3.39 -4.78
CA ILE A 616 -0.45 -3.94 -6.09
C ILE A 616 0.57 -4.99 -6.52
N ILE A 617 0.13 -6.23 -6.64
CA ILE A 617 0.88 -7.34 -7.24
C ILE A 617 0.25 -7.58 -8.61
N GLY A 618 0.97 -7.25 -9.70
CA GLY A 618 0.51 -7.53 -11.06
C GLY A 618 0.49 -9.04 -11.32
N GLY A 619 1.59 -9.58 -11.81
CA GLY A 619 1.83 -11.02 -11.78
C GLY A 619 2.65 -11.52 -12.97
N LEU A 620 2.04 -12.33 -13.82
CA LEU A 620 2.69 -12.97 -14.97
C LEU A 620 2.02 -12.62 -16.31
N GLY A 621 1.99 -11.34 -16.64
CA GLY A 621 1.74 -10.80 -17.97
C GLY A 621 2.19 -9.35 -18.07
N SER A 622 1.75 -8.62 -19.09
CA SER A 622 2.16 -7.22 -19.32
C SER A 622 1.10 -6.25 -18.82
N ASP A 623 1.20 -5.89 -17.53
CA ASP A 623 0.06 -5.35 -16.78
C ASP A 623 -0.10 -3.82 -16.90
N PHE A 624 -1.28 -3.32 -16.53
CA PHE A 624 -1.53 -1.91 -16.27
C PHE A 624 -1.83 -1.69 -14.79
N LEU A 625 -0.90 -1.07 -14.05
CA LEU A 625 -0.97 -0.90 -12.60
C LEU A 625 -1.10 0.59 -12.25
N ASN A 626 -2.21 0.95 -11.58
CA ASN A 626 -2.57 2.34 -11.33
C ASN A 626 -3.11 2.56 -9.91
N GLY A 627 -2.27 3.05 -8.99
CA GLY A 627 -2.63 3.27 -7.58
C GLY A 627 -3.65 4.41 -7.40
N GLN A 628 -3.34 5.55 -8.02
CA GLN A 628 -4.12 6.80 -8.10
C GLN A 628 -3.88 7.81 -6.98
N ASN A 629 -4.30 7.56 -5.73
CA ASN A 629 -4.28 8.55 -4.64
C ASN A 629 -3.83 7.98 -3.28
N GLY A 630 -2.52 7.91 -3.07
CA GLY A 630 -1.92 7.77 -1.74
C GLY A 630 -0.41 7.63 -1.82
N ILE A 631 0.14 6.63 -1.15
CA ILE A 631 1.51 6.13 -1.35
C ILE A 631 1.41 4.68 -1.83
N ASP A 632 1.37 4.51 -3.16
CA ASP A 632 1.01 3.23 -3.79
C ASP A 632 2.27 2.41 -4.14
N ILE A 633 2.25 1.11 -3.84
CA ILE A 633 3.41 0.20 -3.92
C ILE A 633 3.14 -0.93 -4.92
N VAL A 634 4.03 -1.14 -5.90
CA VAL A 634 4.04 -2.36 -6.72
C VAL A 634 4.97 -3.43 -6.12
N ASP A 635 4.50 -4.67 -6.00
CA ASP A 635 5.27 -5.79 -5.43
C ASP A 635 5.58 -6.87 -6.49
N TYR A 636 6.88 -7.00 -6.80
CA TYR A 636 7.43 -8.00 -7.71
C TYR A 636 8.19 -9.14 -7.01
N SER A 637 8.12 -9.27 -5.68
CA SER A 637 8.86 -10.27 -4.89
C SER A 637 8.69 -11.72 -5.35
N ASN A 638 7.57 -12.03 -6.01
CA ASN A 638 7.24 -13.37 -6.50
C ASN A 638 7.62 -13.60 -7.99
N ILE A 639 8.23 -12.63 -8.68
CA ILE A 639 8.59 -12.76 -10.12
C ILE A 639 9.82 -13.67 -10.33
N PRO A 640 9.78 -14.60 -11.31
CA PRO A 640 10.94 -15.40 -11.69
C PRO A 640 12.06 -14.60 -12.37
N GLY A 641 13.07 -14.23 -11.59
CA GLY A 641 14.30 -13.57 -12.06
C GLY A 641 14.17 -12.04 -12.17
N PRO A 642 15.26 -11.35 -12.52
CA PRO A 642 15.41 -9.93 -12.22
C PRO A 642 14.53 -9.01 -13.08
N VAL A 643 14.02 -7.97 -12.44
CA VAL A 643 13.16 -6.91 -12.97
C VAL A 643 13.91 -5.58 -13.15
N ARG A 644 13.31 -4.67 -13.91
CA ARG A 644 13.82 -3.31 -14.12
C ARG A 644 12.69 -2.31 -13.98
N ILE A 645 12.50 -1.78 -12.78
CA ILE A 645 11.42 -0.89 -12.39
C ILE A 645 11.86 0.55 -12.64
N ASN A 646 11.08 1.30 -13.41
CA ASN A 646 11.40 2.69 -13.77
C ASN A 646 10.16 3.58 -13.66
N LEU A 647 9.98 4.20 -12.49
CA LEU A 647 8.86 5.07 -12.17
C LEU A 647 8.89 6.37 -13.01
N ALA A 648 10.07 6.89 -13.35
CA ALA A 648 10.23 8.02 -14.27
C ALA A 648 9.76 7.71 -15.71
N ALA A 649 10.02 6.49 -16.19
CA ALA A 649 9.56 6.02 -17.49
C ALA A 649 8.14 5.43 -17.46
N ARG A 650 7.59 5.21 -16.26
CA ARG A 650 6.29 4.57 -16.00
C ARG A 650 6.19 3.12 -16.47
N GLN A 651 7.29 2.37 -16.35
CA GLN A 651 7.38 0.99 -16.82
C GLN A 651 8.21 0.11 -15.91
N ALA A 652 7.78 -1.14 -15.72
CA ALA A 652 8.64 -2.22 -15.23
C ALA A 652 8.92 -3.20 -16.38
N HIS A 653 10.16 -3.66 -16.53
CA HIS A 653 10.49 -4.76 -17.45
C HIS A 653 10.75 -6.03 -16.66
N LEU A 654 9.98 -7.08 -16.93
CA LEU A 654 10.12 -8.40 -16.33
C LEU A 654 10.94 -9.32 -17.25
N SER A 655 11.11 -10.58 -16.84
CA SER A 655 11.79 -11.60 -17.65
C SER A 655 11.07 -11.90 -18.98
N ASP A 656 11.79 -12.50 -19.93
CA ASP A 656 11.37 -12.80 -21.32
C ASP A 656 10.81 -11.65 -22.18
N GLY A 657 10.82 -10.40 -21.69
CA GLY A 657 10.45 -9.19 -22.44
C GLY A 657 9.03 -8.68 -22.19
N ILE A 658 8.41 -9.14 -21.10
CA ILE A 658 7.18 -8.61 -20.52
C ILE A 658 7.39 -7.16 -20.02
N ILE A 659 6.37 -6.29 -20.13
CA ILE A 659 6.49 -4.87 -19.74
C ILE A 659 5.18 -4.32 -19.16
N ASP A 660 5.19 -3.99 -17.87
CA ASP A 660 4.05 -3.37 -17.19
C ASP A 660 4.08 -1.85 -17.36
N GLN A 661 2.91 -1.22 -17.29
CA GLN A 661 2.73 0.23 -17.32
C GLN A 661 2.29 0.71 -15.93
N LEU A 662 3.04 1.65 -15.34
CA LEU A 662 2.89 2.10 -13.95
C LEU A 662 2.40 3.55 -13.89
N THR A 663 1.33 3.86 -13.16
CA THR A 663 0.82 5.24 -13.00
C THR A 663 0.39 5.52 -11.56
N SER A 664 0.81 6.64 -10.98
CA SER A 664 0.63 6.94 -9.54
C SER A 664 1.08 5.75 -8.69
N ILE A 665 2.40 5.57 -8.62
CA ILE A 665 3.12 4.51 -7.93
C ILE A 665 4.39 5.16 -7.37
N GLU A 666 4.53 5.14 -6.06
CA GLU A 666 5.56 5.84 -5.29
C GLU A 666 6.53 4.86 -4.62
N GLY A 667 6.12 3.60 -4.44
CA GLY A 667 6.96 2.51 -3.93
C GLY A 667 7.08 1.32 -4.87
N ALA A 668 8.15 0.54 -4.73
CA ALA A 668 8.27 -0.75 -5.41
C ALA A 668 9.10 -1.78 -4.62
N VAL A 669 8.70 -3.06 -4.71
CA VAL A 669 9.42 -4.22 -4.14
C VAL A 669 10.05 -5.04 -5.26
N GLY A 670 11.34 -5.38 -5.11
CA GLY A 670 12.10 -6.25 -6.01
C GLY A 670 12.02 -7.73 -5.67
N THR A 671 12.83 -8.50 -6.38
CA THR A 671 12.81 -9.97 -6.42
C THR A 671 13.81 -10.59 -5.45
N GLN A 672 14.28 -11.80 -5.74
CA GLN A 672 15.46 -12.42 -5.12
C GLN A 672 16.57 -12.58 -6.19
N SER A 673 16.76 -11.53 -6.99
CA SER A 673 17.76 -11.41 -8.05
C SER A 673 18.17 -9.95 -8.24
N SER A 674 19.39 -9.74 -8.73
CA SER A 674 19.97 -8.42 -9.03
C SER A 674 19.09 -7.50 -9.89
N ASP A 675 18.42 -6.55 -9.24
CA ASP A 675 17.39 -5.71 -9.84
C ASP A 675 17.88 -4.29 -10.16
N LEU A 676 17.07 -3.57 -10.95
CA LEU A 676 17.32 -2.18 -11.32
C LEU A 676 16.11 -1.31 -11.01
N PHE A 677 16.28 -0.36 -10.10
CA PHE A 677 15.28 0.61 -9.69
C PHE A 677 15.66 2.01 -10.18
N ILE A 678 14.71 2.71 -10.78
CA ILE A 678 14.85 4.11 -11.22
C ILE A 678 13.60 4.87 -10.78
N GLY A 679 13.75 5.75 -9.80
CA GLY A 679 12.70 6.65 -9.31
C GLY A 679 12.45 7.84 -10.24
N ASN A 680 11.68 8.81 -9.74
CA ASN A 680 11.12 9.88 -10.56
C ASN A 680 11.55 11.31 -10.18
N ALA A 681 10.62 12.15 -9.71
CA ALA A 681 10.82 13.55 -9.32
C ALA A 681 10.00 13.91 -8.05
N ALA A 682 9.54 12.88 -7.35
CA ALA A 682 8.86 12.88 -6.07
C ALA A 682 9.41 11.70 -5.26
N ASP A 683 9.36 11.82 -3.94
CA ASP A 683 9.91 10.89 -2.94
C ASP A 683 9.51 9.43 -3.24
N ASN A 684 10.47 8.52 -3.44
CA ASN A 684 10.20 7.09 -3.73
C ASN A 684 10.82 6.13 -2.71
N THR A 685 10.18 4.98 -2.50
CA THR A 685 10.67 3.92 -1.59
C THR A 685 10.88 2.59 -2.31
N PHE A 686 12.09 2.03 -2.23
CA PHE A 686 12.47 0.79 -2.90
C PHE A 686 12.85 -0.30 -1.92
N TRP A 687 12.00 -1.33 -1.77
CA TRP A 687 12.34 -2.56 -1.07
C TRP A 687 13.11 -3.45 -2.05
N ILE A 688 14.44 -3.43 -1.97
CA ILE A 688 15.28 -3.95 -3.06
C ILE A 688 15.15 -5.46 -3.29
N GLY A 689 14.79 -6.22 -2.26
CA GLY A 689 14.80 -7.67 -2.32
C GLY A 689 16.19 -8.22 -2.01
N GLY A 690 16.59 -9.32 -2.64
CA GLY A 690 17.91 -9.93 -2.43
C GLY A 690 18.70 -10.05 -3.74
N GLY A 691 19.99 -9.73 -3.71
CA GLY A 691 20.89 -9.77 -4.88
C GLY A 691 21.93 -8.64 -4.87
N ASP A 692 22.56 -8.43 -6.03
CA ASP A 692 23.36 -7.24 -6.31
C ASP A 692 22.52 -6.19 -7.05
N ASP A 693 21.97 -5.22 -6.33
CA ASP A 693 20.95 -4.29 -6.82
C ASP A 693 21.51 -2.92 -7.22
N LEU A 694 20.82 -2.26 -8.16
CA LEU A 694 21.16 -0.91 -8.62
C LEU A 694 19.96 0.04 -8.47
N VAL A 695 20.07 1.04 -7.58
CA VAL A 695 18.99 1.99 -7.27
C VAL A 695 19.39 3.43 -7.64
N ALA A 696 18.59 4.10 -8.45
CA ALA A 696 18.70 5.54 -8.66
C ALA A 696 17.37 6.21 -8.29
N GLY A 697 17.26 6.82 -7.11
CA GLY A 697 16.03 7.52 -6.68
C GLY A 697 15.70 8.68 -7.61
N GLY A 698 16.71 9.53 -7.84
CA GLY A 698 16.73 10.50 -8.93
C GLY A 698 16.34 11.92 -8.51
N GLY A 699 15.35 12.09 -7.64
CA GLY A 699 14.95 13.41 -7.17
C GLY A 699 13.69 13.41 -6.32
N GLY A 700 13.87 13.66 -5.02
CA GLY A 700 12.84 13.69 -4.01
C GLY A 700 13.54 13.68 -2.65
N ILE A 701 12.96 12.95 -1.71
CA ILE A 701 13.67 12.32 -0.59
C ILE A 701 13.52 10.81 -0.81
N ASP A 702 14.51 10.20 -1.46
CA ASP A 702 14.41 8.82 -1.93
C ASP A 702 14.99 7.83 -0.91
N THR A 703 14.35 6.67 -0.76
CA THR A 703 14.60 5.74 0.35
C THR A 703 14.76 4.29 -0.12
N VAL A 704 15.76 3.58 0.41
CA VAL A 704 15.99 2.14 0.18
C VAL A 704 15.63 1.34 1.42
N ALA A 705 14.69 0.40 1.30
CA ALA A 705 14.42 -0.59 2.33
C ALA A 705 15.23 -1.87 2.05
N LEU A 706 16.05 -2.29 3.02
CA LEU A 706 16.90 -3.49 2.93
C LEU A 706 16.10 -4.75 3.34
N PRO A 707 16.39 -5.93 2.76
CA PRO A 707 15.70 -7.17 3.11
C PRO A 707 16.03 -7.63 4.55
N LEU A 708 15.03 -8.17 5.24
CA LEU A 708 15.18 -8.91 6.50
C LEU A 708 14.44 -10.25 6.46
N LEU A 709 14.56 -10.94 5.32
CA LEU A 709 14.21 -12.35 5.24
C LEU A 709 15.22 -13.16 6.06
N SER A 710 14.93 -13.31 7.37
CA SER A 710 15.72 -13.98 8.42
C SER A 710 16.88 -13.15 9.03
N ASN A 711 17.48 -13.68 10.09
CA ASN A 711 17.53 -13.05 11.41
C ASN A 711 18.69 -12.08 11.71
N GLU A 712 19.67 -11.89 10.84
CA GLU A 712 20.79 -10.95 11.10
C GLU A 712 21.23 -10.30 9.77
N LEU A 713 20.95 -9.01 9.61
CA LEU A 713 21.44 -8.16 8.51
C LEU A 713 22.77 -7.55 8.94
N ILE A 714 23.87 -7.99 8.35
CA ILE A 714 25.23 -7.56 8.71
C ILE A 714 25.73 -6.57 7.66
N LEU A 715 25.92 -5.31 8.06
CA LEU A 715 26.59 -4.31 7.23
C LEU A 715 28.09 -4.64 7.18
N SER A 716 28.59 -5.03 6.00
CA SER A 716 29.97 -5.53 5.82
C SER A 716 30.93 -4.50 5.21
N GLY A 717 30.42 -3.34 4.78
CA GLY A 717 31.21 -2.19 4.37
C GLY A 717 30.46 -1.27 3.40
N TYR A 718 31.08 -0.16 3.01
CA TYR A 718 30.65 0.64 1.84
C TYR A 718 31.87 1.12 1.04
N VAL A 719 31.63 1.44 -0.23
CA VAL A 719 32.60 2.07 -1.13
C VAL A 719 31.90 3.17 -1.90
N THR A 720 32.48 4.37 -1.94
CA THR A 720 31.98 5.47 -2.78
C THR A 720 32.97 5.81 -3.89
N ASP A 721 32.48 6.01 -5.11
CA ASP A 721 33.27 6.51 -6.25
C ASP A 721 33.21 8.04 -6.41
N GLY A 722 32.57 8.74 -5.45
CA GLY A 722 32.33 10.19 -5.49
C GLY A 722 31.13 10.61 -6.34
N SER A 723 30.43 9.66 -6.98
CA SER A 723 29.16 9.86 -7.70
C SER A 723 28.10 8.81 -7.36
N THR A 724 28.52 7.64 -6.92
CA THR A 724 27.72 6.47 -6.54
C THR A 724 28.31 5.86 -5.28
N THR A 725 27.46 5.35 -4.39
CA THR A 725 27.89 4.55 -3.23
C THR A 725 27.41 3.12 -3.42
N THR A 726 28.26 2.13 -3.15
CA THR A 726 27.88 0.73 -2.98
C THR A 726 27.93 0.41 -1.50
N LEU A 727 26.83 -0.10 -0.95
CA LEU A 727 26.75 -0.67 0.39
C LEU A 727 26.79 -2.19 0.26
N PHE A 728 27.65 -2.83 1.05
CA PHE A 728 27.78 -4.28 1.12
C PHE A 728 27.09 -4.76 2.39
N TYR A 729 26.23 -5.78 2.24
CA TYR A 729 25.41 -6.26 3.33
C TYR A 729 25.17 -7.77 3.20
N GLN A 730 25.15 -8.48 4.31
CA GLN A 730 24.93 -9.92 4.37
C GLN A 730 23.58 -10.23 5.01
N VAL A 731 22.83 -11.18 4.45
CA VAL A 731 21.59 -11.74 5.02
C VAL A 731 21.62 -13.24 4.83
N ASP A 732 21.30 -14.03 5.86
CA ASP A 732 21.27 -15.51 5.81
C ASP A 732 22.56 -16.14 5.23
N GLU A 733 23.73 -15.64 5.65
CA GLU A 733 25.07 -16.02 5.17
C GLU A 733 25.34 -15.70 3.67
N VAL A 734 24.41 -15.04 2.96
CA VAL A 734 24.56 -14.60 1.57
C VAL A 734 25.06 -13.16 1.52
N ASP A 735 26.20 -12.94 0.87
CA ASP A 735 26.71 -11.61 0.55
C ASP A 735 25.87 -10.97 -0.57
N ASN A 736 25.39 -9.76 -0.32
CA ASN A 736 24.61 -8.94 -1.25
C ASN A 736 25.24 -7.54 -1.34
N SER A 737 24.86 -6.76 -2.36
CA SER A 737 25.25 -5.36 -2.44
C SER A 737 24.15 -4.50 -3.03
N VAL A 738 24.02 -3.26 -2.56
CA VAL A 738 23.17 -2.25 -3.19
C VAL A 738 24.03 -1.08 -3.62
N ARG A 739 24.08 -0.83 -4.93
CA ARG A 739 24.74 0.31 -5.53
C ARG A 739 23.72 1.40 -5.82
N PHE A 740 23.91 2.61 -5.28
CA PHE A 740 22.91 3.66 -5.36
C PHE A 740 23.42 5.08 -5.59
N THR A 741 22.55 5.89 -6.19
CA THR A 741 22.72 7.33 -6.44
C THR A 741 21.45 8.10 -6.09
N GLY A 742 21.57 9.19 -5.33
CA GLY A 742 20.40 9.99 -4.93
C GLY A 742 19.41 9.16 -4.12
N ILE A 743 19.85 8.78 -2.91
CA ILE A 743 19.08 8.11 -1.87
C ILE A 743 19.49 8.81 -0.56
N GLU A 744 18.52 9.33 0.15
CA GLU A 744 18.70 10.14 1.36
C GLU A 744 18.46 9.33 2.63
N GLY A 745 17.60 8.30 2.55
CA GLY A 745 17.20 7.45 3.67
C GLY A 745 17.32 5.95 3.39
N PHE A 746 17.39 5.19 4.48
CA PHE A 746 17.36 3.73 4.49
C PHE A 746 16.33 3.25 5.53
N ILE A 747 15.54 2.24 5.17
CA ILE A 747 14.56 1.59 6.05
C ILE A 747 15.00 0.15 6.34
N PHE A 748 14.76 -0.28 7.57
CA PHE A 748 14.86 -1.66 8.03
C PHE A 748 13.45 -2.19 8.34
N GLU A 749 13.23 -3.51 8.23
CA GLU A 749 11.91 -4.14 8.43
C GLU A 749 11.35 -3.96 9.86
N ASP A 750 12.19 -3.67 10.85
CA ASP A 750 11.76 -3.31 12.21
C ASP A 750 11.15 -1.89 12.31
N GLY A 751 11.18 -1.12 11.22
CA GLY A 751 10.73 0.26 11.16
C GLY A 751 11.78 1.30 11.57
N GLN A 752 13.05 0.92 11.70
CA GLN A 752 14.13 1.90 11.85
C GLN A 752 14.37 2.63 10.52
N HIS A 753 14.38 3.96 10.56
CA HIS A 753 14.83 4.82 9.47
C HIS A 753 16.19 5.41 9.83
N LEU A 754 17.19 5.24 8.96
CA LEU A 754 18.51 5.88 9.07
C LEU A 754 18.76 6.78 7.86
N SER A 755 19.46 7.90 8.05
CA SER A 755 20.02 8.66 6.94
C SER A 755 21.25 7.96 6.35
N LEU A 756 21.61 8.32 5.12
CA LEU A 756 22.85 7.84 4.49
C LEU A 756 24.10 8.05 5.37
N ALA A 757 24.16 9.11 6.18
CA ALA A 757 25.30 9.38 7.06
C ALA A 757 25.39 8.41 8.25
N GLU A 758 24.24 8.03 8.83
CA GLU A 758 24.16 7.06 9.92
C GLU A 758 24.45 5.64 9.40
N MET A 759 23.99 5.31 8.18
CA MET A 759 24.30 4.05 7.50
C MET A 759 25.80 3.86 7.26
N THR A 760 26.52 4.91 6.84
CA THR A 760 27.98 4.82 6.64
C THR A 760 28.73 4.67 7.96
N ALA A 761 28.31 5.38 9.02
CA ALA A 761 28.99 5.32 10.32
C ALA A 761 28.90 3.95 11.00
N LEU A 762 27.85 3.17 10.73
CA LEU A 762 27.69 1.81 11.26
C LEU A 762 28.64 0.76 10.65
N ALA A 763 29.29 1.06 9.54
CA ALA A 763 30.09 0.09 8.79
C ALA A 763 31.59 0.04 9.18
N ASP A 764 32.07 0.99 9.99
CA ASP A 764 33.51 1.33 10.04
C ASP A 764 34.28 0.87 11.32
N GLY A 765 33.67 0.25 12.34
CA GLY A 765 34.28 0.18 13.70
C GLY A 765 34.35 -1.18 14.43
N ASN A 766 35.20 -2.15 14.02
CA ASN A 766 35.05 -3.54 14.51
C ASN A 766 36.32 -4.46 14.64
N MET A 767 37.48 -4.06 15.22
CA MET A 767 38.71 -4.92 15.20
C MET A 767 39.74 -4.88 16.41
N VAL A 768 39.91 -5.95 17.24
CA VAL A 768 41.16 -6.28 18.06
C VAL A 768 41.56 -7.81 18.23
N GLY A 769 42.85 -8.19 18.05
CA GLY A 769 43.78 -9.05 18.87
C GLY A 769 44.98 -9.67 18.08
N GLN A 770 46.22 -10.02 18.56
CA GLN A 770 47.05 -9.68 19.75
C GLN A 770 48.55 -10.15 19.67
N GLY A 771 49.53 -9.40 20.24
CA GLY A 771 50.73 -9.94 20.97
C GLY A 771 52.15 -9.79 20.37
N GLU A 772 52.80 -8.61 20.39
CA GLU A 772 53.94 -8.32 19.49
C GLU A 772 55.12 -7.46 20.04
N GLN A 773 56.24 -7.44 19.29
CA GLN A 773 57.23 -6.35 19.31
C GLN A 773 56.55 -5.02 18.91
N LEU A 774 57.10 -3.87 19.31
CA LEU A 774 56.58 -2.59 18.82
C LEU A 774 56.63 -2.55 17.29
N LEU A 775 55.44 -2.59 16.67
CA LEU A 775 55.33 -2.46 15.23
C LEU A 775 55.97 -1.12 14.84
N PHE A 776 56.82 -1.15 13.81
CA PHE A 776 57.60 -0.01 13.34
C PHE A 776 58.80 0.43 14.19
N ASP A 777 59.26 -0.28 15.24
CA ASP A 777 60.65 -0.08 15.74
C ASP A 777 61.63 -0.62 14.69
N PHE A 778 62.17 0.20 13.78
CA PHE A 778 63.11 -0.27 12.76
C PHE A 778 64.58 -0.18 13.17
N ASP A 779 64.97 0.57 14.22
CA ASP A 779 66.40 0.73 14.57
C ASP A 779 66.84 0.01 15.88
N GLY A 780 65.88 -0.62 16.56
CA GLY A 780 66.08 -1.58 17.66
C GLY A 780 66.36 -0.90 19.00
N ASP A 781 65.62 0.17 19.28
CA ASP A 781 65.84 1.07 20.42
C ASP A 781 64.74 1.00 21.51
N ASP A 782 63.76 0.10 21.30
CA ASP A 782 62.56 -0.11 22.12
C ASP A 782 61.52 1.04 21.99
N SER A 783 61.54 1.82 20.89
CA SER A 783 60.56 2.88 20.55
C SER A 783 60.00 2.71 19.12
N ALA A 784 58.79 3.22 18.83
CA ALA A 784 58.17 3.10 17.50
C ALA A 784 58.56 4.23 16.51
N ASP A 785 58.94 3.89 15.27
CA ASP A 785 59.27 4.84 14.21
C ASP A 785 58.08 5.21 13.31
N LEU A 786 58.24 6.28 12.53
CA LEU A 786 57.34 6.65 11.45
C LEU A 786 57.86 6.21 10.07
N LEU A 787 57.14 5.30 9.42
CA LEU A 787 57.42 4.82 8.07
C LEU A 787 56.69 5.68 7.02
N PHE A 788 57.43 6.38 6.16
CA PHE A 788 56.87 7.22 5.09
C PHE A 788 57.24 6.71 3.69
N GLN A 789 56.28 6.71 2.76
CA GLN A 789 56.51 6.45 1.34
C GLN A 789 56.23 7.68 0.48
N HIS A 790 57.19 8.05 -0.38
CA HIS A 790 57.04 9.15 -1.32
C HIS A 790 56.25 8.71 -2.57
N ILE A 791 55.02 9.26 -2.69
CA ILE A 791 53.95 8.84 -3.62
C ILE A 791 54.40 8.88 -5.09
N ALA A 792 55.33 9.77 -5.46
CA ALA A 792 55.79 9.92 -6.83
C ALA A 792 57.06 9.09 -7.19
N THR A 793 57.63 8.33 -6.25
CA THR A 793 58.87 7.54 -6.49
C THR A 793 58.90 6.15 -5.86
N ASN A 794 57.93 5.80 -5.00
CA ASN A 794 57.90 4.59 -4.17
C ASN A 794 59.18 4.41 -3.32
N ALA A 795 59.89 5.51 -3.02
CA ALA A 795 60.95 5.50 -2.01
C ALA A 795 60.30 5.44 -0.63
N VAL A 796 60.78 4.54 0.22
CA VAL A 796 60.30 4.33 1.59
C VAL A 796 61.42 4.73 2.55
N MET A 797 61.09 5.39 3.66
CA MET A 797 62.03 5.76 4.72
C MET A 797 61.42 5.52 6.10
N ALA A 798 62.18 4.91 7.01
CA ALA A 798 61.86 4.92 8.44
C ALA A 798 62.46 6.19 9.08
N ILE A 799 61.79 6.69 10.12
CA ILE A 799 62.13 7.91 10.84
C ILE A 799 61.78 7.72 12.32
N ASP A 800 62.81 7.56 13.13
CA ASP A 800 62.83 7.73 14.59
C ASP A 800 61.67 8.60 15.13
N GLY A 801 60.87 7.99 16.02
CA GLY A 801 59.74 8.62 16.72
C GLY A 801 60.14 9.79 17.61
N ASP A 802 61.24 9.67 18.35
CA ASP A 802 61.82 10.67 19.26
C ASP A 802 62.51 11.81 18.46
N GLY A 803 63.02 11.44 17.29
CA GLY A 803 63.59 12.33 16.28
C GLY A 803 65.06 12.69 16.51
N THR A 804 65.82 11.94 17.31
CA THR A 804 67.24 12.21 17.62
C THR A 804 68.25 11.33 16.85
N GLY A 805 67.81 10.19 16.33
CA GLY A 805 68.55 9.13 15.64
C GLY A 805 68.63 9.29 14.11
N ASN A 806 68.60 8.16 13.38
CA ASN A 806 68.97 8.11 11.96
C ASN A 806 67.80 7.74 11.04
N GLN A 807 67.59 8.52 9.97
CA GLN A 807 66.64 8.15 8.92
C GLN A 807 67.20 6.99 8.06
N VAL A 808 66.50 5.87 8.02
CA VAL A 808 66.87 4.72 7.17
C VAL A 808 66.21 4.85 5.79
N ASP A 809 67.02 5.19 4.79
CA ASP A 809 66.60 5.22 3.37
C ASP A 809 66.54 3.79 2.79
N PHE A 810 65.34 3.19 2.72
CA PHE A 810 65.10 1.93 2.00
C PHE A 810 65.21 2.15 0.48
N ASN A 811 66.46 2.11 0.00
CA ASN A 811 66.88 2.40 -1.37
C ASN A 811 65.93 1.79 -2.42
N PRO A 812 65.56 2.56 -3.47
CA PRO A 812 64.23 2.57 -4.08
C PRO A 812 63.61 1.19 -4.26
N VAL A 813 62.61 0.93 -3.42
CA VAL A 813 61.80 -0.29 -3.44
C VAL A 813 60.88 -0.23 -4.66
N THR A 814 61.32 -0.80 -5.78
CA THR A 814 60.50 -0.93 -6.99
C THR A 814 59.50 -2.09 -6.84
N GLY A 815 58.60 -1.95 -5.87
CA GLY A 815 57.43 -2.79 -5.61
C GLY A 815 56.13 -2.00 -5.82
N ILE A 816 55.02 -2.72 -5.76
CA ILE A 816 53.68 -2.14 -5.64
C ILE A 816 53.20 -2.30 -4.19
N ASP A 817 53.49 -3.47 -3.61
CA ASP A 817 53.11 -3.86 -2.27
C ASP A 817 54.35 -3.88 -1.38
N VAL A 818 54.30 -3.10 -0.32
CA VAL A 818 55.22 -3.08 0.83
C VAL A 818 54.40 -3.54 2.03
N ILE A 819 55.02 -4.19 3.01
CA ILE A 819 54.46 -4.33 4.35
C ILE A 819 55.55 -3.99 5.36
N PRO A 820 55.28 -3.17 6.38
CA PRO A 820 55.99 -3.31 7.66
C PRO A 820 55.76 -4.72 8.20
N THR A 821 56.77 -5.31 8.83
CA THR A 821 56.65 -6.60 9.53
C THR A 821 57.42 -6.53 10.84
N LEU A 822 57.09 -7.46 11.74
CA LEU A 822 57.94 -7.80 12.88
C LEU A 822 59.37 -8.16 12.43
N ASP A 823 60.27 -8.34 13.38
CA ASP A 823 61.61 -8.85 13.13
C ASP A 823 61.54 -10.25 12.50
N LEU A 824 61.95 -10.38 11.23
CA LEU A 824 61.96 -11.65 10.49
C LEU A 824 63.35 -12.32 10.55
N ASN A 825 64.30 -11.82 11.34
CA ASN A 825 65.68 -12.31 11.34
C ASN A 825 66.30 -12.56 12.73
N GLY A 826 65.70 -12.05 13.80
CA GLY A 826 66.09 -12.22 15.19
C GLY A 826 67.21 -11.28 15.65
N ASP A 827 67.33 -10.09 15.05
CA ASP A 827 68.33 -9.07 15.43
C ASP A 827 67.79 -7.94 16.35
N GLY A 828 66.49 -7.90 16.58
CA GLY A 828 65.82 -6.97 17.50
C GLY A 828 65.15 -5.77 16.83
N SER A 829 65.02 -5.75 15.50
CA SER A 829 64.42 -4.64 14.75
C SER A 829 63.32 -5.13 13.79
N SER A 830 62.24 -4.37 13.67
CA SER A 830 61.18 -4.56 12.67
C SER A 830 61.76 -4.61 11.26
N ASP A 831 61.27 -5.53 10.43
CA ASP A 831 61.73 -5.70 9.05
C ASP A 831 60.76 -5.08 8.02
N LEU A 832 61.24 -4.92 6.79
CA LEU A 832 60.43 -4.43 5.67
C LEU A 832 60.29 -5.49 4.58
N LEU A 833 59.13 -6.14 4.54
CA LEU A 833 58.77 -7.09 3.49
C LEU A 833 58.27 -6.34 2.24
N TYR A 834 58.69 -6.76 1.04
CA TYR A 834 58.16 -6.16 -0.19
C TYR A 834 58.04 -7.15 -1.35
N ARG A 835 56.98 -6.97 -2.15
CA ARG A 835 56.69 -7.78 -3.34
C ARG A 835 56.99 -6.99 -4.61
N ARG A 836 57.80 -7.59 -5.50
CA ARG A 836 58.09 -7.02 -6.82
C ARG A 836 57.04 -7.42 -7.85
N PRO A 837 56.84 -6.63 -8.93
CA PRO A 837 55.94 -6.97 -10.03
C PRO A 837 56.23 -8.29 -10.78
N ASP A 838 57.38 -8.94 -10.56
CA ASP A 838 57.70 -10.28 -11.08
C ASP A 838 57.41 -11.42 -10.08
N GLY A 839 56.59 -11.15 -9.06
CA GLY A 839 56.14 -12.11 -8.05
C GLY A 839 57.21 -12.57 -7.07
N MET A 840 58.37 -11.90 -7.07
CA MET A 840 59.48 -12.13 -6.15
C MET A 840 59.25 -11.35 -4.84
N ILE A 841 59.38 -12.04 -3.70
CA ILE A 841 59.29 -11.43 -2.36
C ILE A 841 60.69 -11.34 -1.74
N TYR A 842 60.97 -10.23 -1.06
CA TYR A 842 62.24 -9.91 -0.40
C TYR A 842 62.00 -9.20 0.94
N THR A 843 62.94 -9.37 1.88
CA THR A 843 63.02 -8.58 3.12
C THR A 843 64.15 -7.56 3.06
N ARG A 844 63.98 -6.45 3.76
CA ARG A 844 65.08 -5.57 4.19
C ARG A 844 65.13 -5.53 5.71
N ASN A 845 66.35 -5.48 6.24
CA ASN A 845 66.61 -5.23 7.64
C ASN A 845 66.20 -3.81 8.01
N GLY A 846 65.47 -3.62 9.10
CA GLY A 846 65.09 -2.30 9.62
C GLY A 846 66.31 -1.40 9.79
N ALA A 847 67.23 -1.78 10.68
CA ALA A 847 68.27 -0.88 11.19
C ALA A 847 69.34 -0.50 10.14
N THR A 848 69.47 -1.28 9.06
CA THR A 848 70.50 -1.07 8.02
C THR A 848 69.95 -0.81 6.63
N GLY A 849 68.69 -1.15 6.35
CA GLY A 849 68.10 -1.13 5.02
C GLY A 849 68.72 -2.12 4.02
N GLU A 850 69.69 -2.97 4.42
CA GLU A 850 70.24 -4.01 3.55
C GLU A 850 69.21 -5.14 3.30
N ILE A 851 69.40 -5.94 2.25
CA ILE A 851 68.48 -7.05 1.93
C ILE A 851 68.90 -8.28 2.75
N ILE A 852 68.03 -8.76 3.64
CA ILE A 852 68.27 -9.98 4.43
C ILE A 852 68.11 -11.20 3.52
N SER A 853 66.86 -11.49 3.13
CA SER A 853 66.50 -12.74 2.45
C SER A 853 65.62 -12.51 1.23
N GLY A 854 65.41 -13.59 0.48
CA GLY A 854 64.69 -13.55 -0.80
C GLY A 854 63.99 -14.87 -1.07
N TYR A 855 62.72 -14.93 -0.70
CA TYR A 855 61.89 -16.15 -0.66
C TYR A 855 61.56 -16.73 -2.05
N GLY A 856 62.05 -16.11 -3.13
CA GLY A 856 61.82 -16.53 -4.51
C GLY A 856 60.50 -16.02 -5.06
N ASN A 857 60.04 -16.62 -6.17
CA ASN A 857 58.73 -16.30 -6.72
C ASN A 857 57.63 -17.05 -5.92
N ARG A 858 56.53 -16.34 -5.61
CA ARG A 858 55.40 -16.82 -4.82
C ARG A 858 54.04 -16.64 -5.55
N SER A 859 54.05 -16.53 -6.88
CA SER A 859 52.80 -16.47 -7.66
C SER A 859 52.00 -17.77 -7.50
N GLY A 860 50.73 -17.66 -7.07
CA GLY A 860 49.89 -18.80 -6.71
C GLY A 860 49.95 -19.18 -5.21
N GLN A 861 50.46 -18.28 -4.37
CA GLN A 861 50.51 -18.40 -2.91
C GLN A 861 50.22 -17.03 -2.28
N ILE A 862 49.44 -17.04 -1.20
CA ILE A 862 48.97 -15.88 -0.45
C ILE A 862 49.64 -15.90 0.93
N LEU A 863 50.22 -14.79 1.37
CA LEU A 863 50.66 -14.61 2.76
C LEU A 863 49.41 -14.39 3.62
N ILE A 864 49.20 -15.19 4.67
CA ILE A 864 48.02 -15.13 5.54
C ILE A 864 48.34 -15.08 7.04
N GLY A 865 49.61 -14.97 7.41
CA GLY A 865 50.05 -14.78 8.79
C GLY A 865 51.55 -14.52 8.88
N ILE A 866 51.97 -13.84 9.95
CA ILE A 866 53.36 -13.65 10.36
C ILE A 866 53.38 -13.86 11.89
N ALA A 867 54.33 -14.64 12.39
CA ALA A 867 54.61 -14.87 13.82
C ALA A 867 55.86 -15.76 13.96
N ASP A 868 56.49 -15.86 15.13
CA ASP A 868 57.49 -16.92 15.41
C ASP A 868 56.79 -18.26 15.64
N PHE A 869 56.83 -19.16 14.65
CA PHE A 869 56.17 -20.48 14.75
C PHE A 869 57.13 -21.59 15.21
N ASP A 870 58.45 -21.37 15.41
CA ASP A 870 59.38 -22.43 15.86
C ASP A 870 60.33 -22.12 17.04
N ASN A 871 60.21 -20.92 17.63
CA ASN A 871 60.95 -20.38 18.78
C ASN A 871 62.46 -20.30 18.51
N ASP A 872 62.78 -19.72 17.36
CA ASP A 872 64.13 -19.33 16.92
C ASP A 872 64.46 -17.89 17.37
N GLY A 873 63.43 -17.04 17.54
CA GLY A 873 63.54 -15.64 17.91
C GLY A 873 63.33 -14.65 16.75
N GLY A 874 63.20 -15.14 15.52
CA GLY A 874 62.67 -14.39 14.38
C GLY A 874 61.26 -14.84 13.98
N ASN A 875 60.52 -13.98 13.30
CA ASN A 875 59.17 -14.27 12.82
C ASN A 875 59.19 -14.94 11.43
N ASP A 876 58.31 -15.93 11.23
CA ASP A 876 58.15 -16.65 9.96
C ASP A 876 56.97 -16.12 9.13
N LEU A 877 56.88 -16.59 7.89
CA LEU A 877 55.82 -16.25 6.95
C LEU A 877 54.89 -17.45 6.67
N LEU A 878 53.61 -17.36 7.08
CA LEU A 878 52.58 -18.37 6.85
C LEU A 878 51.87 -18.16 5.51
N PHE A 879 52.01 -19.11 4.58
CA PHE A 879 51.41 -19.06 3.24
C PHE A 879 50.27 -20.09 3.04
N ARG A 880 49.14 -19.63 2.48
CA ARG A 880 48.09 -20.46 1.86
C ARG A 880 48.37 -20.62 0.36
N ARG A 881 48.10 -21.79 -0.22
CA ARG A 881 48.21 -22.01 -1.67
C ARG A 881 46.86 -22.04 -2.37
N ASP A 882 46.70 -21.22 -3.40
CA ASP A 882 45.45 -20.89 -4.09
C ASP A 882 44.72 -22.10 -4.71
N ASN A 883 45.43 -23.19 -5.02
CA ASN A 883 44.90 -24.32 -5.79
C ASN A 883 44.49 -25.55 -4.95
N ASP A 884 44.84 -25.58 -3.66
CA ASP A 884 44.61 -26.72 -2.76
C ASP A 884 44.42 -26.34 -1.28
N ASN A 885 44.34 -25.03 -0.97
CA ASN A 885 44.24 -24.45 0.38
C ASN A 885 45.31 -24.95 1.38
N ALA A 886 46.38 -25.61 0.91
CA ALA A 886 47.36 -26.18 1.82
C ALA A 886 48.27 -25.08 2.41
N LEU A 887 48.64 -25.26 3.68
CA LEU A 887 49.34 -24.28 4.50
C LEU A 887 50.81 -24.64 4.72
N PHE A 888 51.69 -23.64 4.60
CA PHE A 888 53.14 -23.78 4.71
C PHE A 888 53.76 -22.59 5.42
N ILE A 889 54.61 -22.86 6.40
CA ILE A 889 55.42 -21.86 7.11
C ILE A 889 56.81 -21.80 6.44
N ILE A 890 57.37 -20.58 6.38
CA ILE A 890 58.68 -20.30 5.81
C ILE A 890 59.45 -19.40 6.77
N ASP A 891 60.54 -19.94 7.32
CA ASP A 891 61.59 -19.23 8.08
C ASP A 891 61.84 -17.82 7.54
N GLY A 892 61.77 -16.82 8.42
CA GLY A 892 62.08 -15.42 8.12
C GLY A 892 63.52 -15.22 7.61
N ASN A 893 64.50 -15.93 8.16
CA ASN A 893 65.87 -16.01 7.66
C ASN A 893 65.96 -16.75 6.30
N GLY A 894 64.94 -17.51 5.90
CA GLY A 894 64.75 -18.09 4.57
C GLY A 894 65.24 -19.53 4.38
N GLY A 895 65.48 -20.27 5.46
CA GLY A 895 65.92 -21.66 5.51
C GLY A 895 64.81 -22.65 5.90
N PHE A 896 64.70 -23.76 5.17
CA PHE A 896 63.66 -24.79 5.42
C PHE A 896 62.22 -24.32 5.05
N GLN A 897 61.28 -25.26 5.06
CA GLN A 897 59.84 -25.02 4.88
C GLN A 897 59.09 -26.14 5.59
N THR A 898 58.19 -25.79 6.52
CA THR A 898 57.35 -26.75 7.23
C THR A 898 55.94 -26.70 6.66
N GLY A 899 55.43 -27.85 6.21
CA GLY A 899 54.05 -27.96 5.70
C GLY A 899 53.15 -28.58 6.77
N LEU A 900 52.10 -27.87 7.17
CA LEU A 900 51.19 -28.27 8.26
C LEU A 900 50.34 -29.52 7.92
N GLY A 901 50.43 -30.02 6.69
CA GLY A 901 49.91 -31.33 6.28
C GLY A 901 48.42 -31.39 5.96
N ILE A 902 47.74 -30.25 5.92
CA ILE A 902 46.30 -30.11 5.66
C ILE A 902 46.07 -29.67 4.21
N ASN A 903 45.01 -30.18 3.56
CA ASN A 903 44.69 -29.91 2.15
C ASN A 903 43.17 -29.67 1.91
N ASP A 904 42.41 -29.47 3.00
CA ASP A 904 40.93 -29.37 2.99
C ASP A 904 40.43 -28.43 4.11
N VAL A 905 41.10 -27.28 4.29
CA VAL A 905 40.67 -26.22 5.21
C VAL A 905 39.48 -25.47 4.62
N ALA A 906 38.51 -25.09 5.46
CA ALA A 906 37.47 -24.11 5.11
C ALA A 906 38.04 -22.70 5.31
N ASP A 907 38.29 -22.32 6.56
CA ASP A 907 38.91 -21.05 6.96
C ASP A 907 40.11 -21.24 7.89
N VAL A 908 41.00 -20.25 7.86
CA VAL A 908 42.04 -20.00 8.86
C VAL A 908 41.61 -18.75 9.61
N TYR A 909 41.66 -18.77 10.95
CA TYR A 909 41.15 -17.66 11.76
C TYR A 909 42.27 -16.79 12.35
N VAL A 910 43.17 -17.36 13.16
CA VAL A 910 44.19 -16.59 13.90
C VAL A 910 45.50 -17.39 13.97
N PRO A 911 46.67 -16.78 13.71
CA PRO A 911 47.96 -17.26 14.16
C PRO A 911 48.34 -16.66 15.53
N GLY A 912 49.01 -17.43 16.39
CA GLY A 912 49.45 -16.98 17.73
C GLY A 912 49.40 -18.12 18.77
N ASP A 913 50.05 -17.98 19.92
CA ASP A 913 50.18 -19.09 20.89
C ASP A 913 48.85 -19.38 21.60
N LEU A 914 48.25 -20.53 21.29
CA LEU A 914 46.98 -21.00 21.87
C LEU A 914 47.22 -22.05 22.97
N ASN A 915 48.45 -22.27 23.45
CA ASN A 915 48.75 -23.28 24.47
C ASN A 915 49.97 -23.03 25.39
N GLY A 916 50.50 -21.82 25.43
CA GLY A 916 51.50 -21.37 26.39
C GLY A 916 52.86 -22.03 26.21
N ASN A 917 53.18 -22.46 24.99
CA ASN A 917 54.38 -23.23 24.68
C ASN A 917 55.54 -22.39 24.14
N GLY A 918 55.28 -21.12 23.79
CA GLY A 918 56.21 -20.16 23.23
C GLY A 918 56.35 -20.24 21.69
N THR A 919 55.45 -20.90 20.98
CA THR A 919 55.40 -20.88 19.51
C THR A 919 54.00 -20.49 19.06
N ALA A 920 53.91 -19.73 17.98
CA ALA A 920 52.62 -19.44 17.37
C ALA A 920 51.96 -20.71 16.84
N ASP A 921 50.66 -20.83 17.11
CA ASP A 921 49.79 -21.87 16.58
C ASP A 921 48.98 -21.34 15.39
N VAL A 922 48.11 -22.18 14.84
CA VAL A 922 47.14 -21.81 13.80
C VAL A 922 45.75 -22.32 14.18
N LEU A 923 44.80 -21.41 14.34
CA LEU A 923 43.37 -21.71 14.54
C LEU A 923 42.67 -21.94 13.20
N LEU A 924 41.93 -23.04 13.09
CA LEU A 924 41.39 -23.56 11.82
C LEU A 924 39.94 -24.02 11.95
N ARG A 925 39.19 -23.90 10.85
CA ARG A 925 37.86 -24.51 10.68
C ARG A 925 37.88 -25.58 9.58
N ASP A 926 37.32 -26.75 9.87
CA ASP A 926 36.98 -27.74 8.85
C ASP A 926 35.62 -27.42 8.18
N ARG A 927 35.34 -28.09 7.06
CA ARG A 927 34.08 -27.92 6.32
C ARG A 927 32.85 -28.51 7.04
N ASP A 928 33.04 -29.21 8.15
CA ASP A 928 31.94 -29.79 8.95
C ASP A 928 31.56 -28.88 10.15
N GLY A 929 32.20 -27.70 10.28
CA GLY A 929 31.91 -26.72 11.34
C GLY A 929 32.72 -26.90 12.63
N GLY A 930 33.69 -27.82 12.63
CA GLY A 930 34.61 -28.01 13.74
C GLY A 930 35.72 -26.96 13.77
N ILE A 931 35.97 -26.37 14.94
CA ILE A 931 37.12 -25.47 15.17
C ILE A 931 38.20 -26.22 15.96
N PHE A 932 39.47 -26.11 15.54
CA PHE A 932 40.62 -26.74 16.18
C PHE A 932 41.92 -25.92 15.99
N SER A 933 42.83 -26.02 16.95
CA SER A 933 44.16 -25.39 16.94
C SER A 933 45.26 -26.38 16.57
N ARG A 934 46.34 -25.88 15.96
CA ARG A 934 47.53 -26.65 15.58
C ARG A 934 48.84 -25.93 15.83
N GLU A 935 49.80 -26.71 16.30
CA GLU A 935 51.19 -26.29 16.50
C GLU A 935 51.84 -25.77 15.22
N GLY A 936 52.43 -24.58 15.26
CA GLY A 936 53.24 -24.04 14.17
C GLY A 936 54.45 -24.93 13.85
N ALA A 937 55.30 -25.15 14.85
CA ALA A 937 56.57 -25.86 14.74
C ALA A 937 56.43 -27.32 14.24
N SER A 938 55.30 -27.96 14.55
CA SER A 938 55.14 -29.42 14.39
C SER A 938 53.94 -29.85 13.54
N GLY A 939 52.96 -28.98 13.29
CA GLY A 939 51.71 -29.32 12.60
C GLY A 939 50.83 -30.35 13.33
N ALA A 940 51.12 -30.64 14.60
CA ALA A 940 50.28 -31.50 15.43
C ALA A 940 48.96 -30.80 15.80
N VAL A 941 47.97 -31.58 16.25
CA VAL A 941 46.70 -31.03 16.75
C VAL A 941 46.83 -30.82 18.25
N ILE A 942 46.49 -29.62 18.71
CA ILE A 942 46.48 -29.22 20.11
C ILE A 942 45.12 -29.56 20.69
N THR A 943 44.15 -28.66 20.48
CA THR A 943 42.81 -28.72 21.05
C THR A 943 41.76 -28.66 19.94
N GLY A 944 40.70 -29.43 20.12
CA GLY A 944 39.50 -29.35 19.29
C GLY A 944 38.37 -28.74 20.10
N TYR A 945 38.01 -27.49 19.80
CA TYR A 945 36.97 -26.74 20.51
C TYR A 945 35.56 -27.26 20.20
N GLY A 946 35.42 -28.15 19.21
CA GLY A 946 34.20 -28.86 18.86
C GLY A 946 33.41 -28.19 17.73
N ASP A 947 32.19 -28.69 17.51
CA ASP A 947 31.20 -28.07 16.63
C ASP A 947 30.72 -26.75 17.24
N ARG A 948 30.84 -25.66 16.47
CA ARG A 948 30.49 -24.30 16.88
C ARG A 948 29.42 -23.66 15.98
N SER A 949 28.70 -24.44 15.19
CA SER A 949 27.69 -24.00 14.20
C SER A 949 26.50 -23.14 14.71
N GLY A 950 26.40 -22.84 16.01
CA GLY A 950 25.42 -21.90 16.57
C GLY A 950 26.05 -20.76 17.38
N GLN A 951 27.34 -20.48 17.14
CA GLN A 951 28.19 -19.56 17.90
C GLN A 951 29.16 -18.86 16.94
N VAL A 952 29.33 -17.54 17.08
CA VAL A 952 30.27 -16.75 16.27
C VAL A 952 31.49 -16.42 17.12
N LEU A 953 32.68 -16.66 16.57
CA LEU A 953 33.95 -16.20 17.14
C LEU A 953 34.05 -14.68 16.93
N LEU A 954 34.14 -13.90 18.01
CA LEU A 954 34.26 -12.44 17.95
C LEU A 954 35.72 -11.97 17.85
N GLY A 955 36.68 -12.79 18.28
CA GLY A 955 38.11 -12.47 18.29
C GLY A 955 38.91 -13.50 19.11
N ALA A 956 40.21 -13.25 19.26
CA ALA A 956 41.09 -13.99 20.16
C ALA A 956 42.15 -13.05 20.77
N THR A 957 42.35 -13.13 22.09
CA THR A 957 43.30 -12.34 22.91
C THR A 957 43.29 -12.93 24.33
N ASP A 958 44.30 -12.67 25.15
CA ASP A 958 44.39 -13.16 26.54
C ASP A 958 43.40 -12.42 27.46
N PHE A 959 42.27 -13.06 27.76
CA PHE A 959 41.23 -12.54 28.66
C PHE A 959 41.43 -12.90 30.14
N ASP A 960 42.34 -13.84 30.46
CA ASP A 960 42.50 -14.47 31.78
C ASP A 960 43.78 -13.99 32.50
N GLY A 961 44.78 -13.54 31.73
CA GLY A 961 46.07 -13.00 32.16
C GLY A 961 47.15 -14.05 32.39
N ASP A 962 47.09 -15.21 31.72
CA ASP A 962 48.08 -16.29 31.87
C ASP A 962 49.13 -16.36 30.75
N GLY A 963 48.92 -15.64 29.64
CA GLY A 963 49.81 -15.55 28.48
C GLY A 963 49.35 -16.31 27.23
N ASP A 964 48.25 -17.06 27.30
CA ASP A 964 47.71 -17.86 26.19
C ASP A 964 46.57 -17.11 25.46
N LEU A 965 46.41 -17.32 24.14
CA LEU A 965 45.30 -16.73 23.39
C LEU A 965 43.95 -17.42 23.70
N ASP A 966 43.06 -16.69 24.36
CA ASP A 966 41.69 -17.11 24.63
C ASP A 966 40.74 -16.83 23.44
N LEU A 967 39.69 -17.64 23.30
CA LEU A 967 38.70 -17.53 22.21
C LEU A 967 37.35 -17.00 22.72
N ILE A 968 36.96 -15.80 22.30
CA ILE A 968 35.68 -15.17 22.69
C ILE A 968 34.58 -15.44 21.67
N PHE A 969 33.44 -15.99 22.13
CA PHE A 969 32.32 -16.39 21.29
C PHE A 969 30.99 -15.75 21.73
N LYS A 970 30.20 -15.23 20.78
CA LYS A 970 28.78 -14.88 20.98
C LYS A 970 27.91 -16.11 20.69
N ARG A 971 27.00 -16.48 21.59
CA ARG A 971 25.96 -17.50 21.30
C ARG A 971 24.78 -16.85 20.60
N LEU A 972 24.48 -17.30 19.39
CA LEU A 972 23.40 -16.74 18.56
C LEU A 972 22.00 -16.92 19.20
N THR A 973 21.82 -17.91 20.08
CA THR A 973 20.50 -18.25 20.64
C THR A 973 20.05 -17.42 21.84
N ASP A 974 20.97 -16.72 22.53
CA ASP A 974 20.68 -15.98 23.76
C ASP A 974 21.57 -14.74 23.97
N GLU A 975 22.40 -14.39 22.97
CA GLU A 975 23.39 -13.31 23.00
C GLU A 975 24.32 -13.31 24.23
N SER A 976 24.46 -14.45 24.91
CA SER A 976 25.51 -14.58 25.92
C SER A 976 26.86 -14.74 25.24
N VAL A 977 27.78 -13.86 25.62
CA VAL A 977 29.18 -13.91 25.19
C VAL A 977 29.95 -14.71 26.24
N PHE A 978 30.79 -15.63 25.78
CA PHE A 978 31.59 -16.47 26.65
C PHE A 978 32.99 -16.67 26.06
N VAL A 979 33.97 -16.62 26.94
CA VAL A 979 35.38 -16.86 26.61
C VAL A 979 35.67 -18.35 26.78
N ILE A 980 36.62 -18.89 26.01
CA ILE A 980 37.12 -20.26 26.14
C ILE A 980 38.64 -20.26 26.05
N ASP A 981 39.23 -20.76 27.14
CA ASP A 981 40.57 -21.30 27.30
C ASP A 981 41.20 -21.82 25.99
N GLY A 982 42.23 -21.12 25.50
CA GLY A 982 42.99 -21.51 24.30
C GLY A 982 43.56 -22.93 24.39
N ALA A 983 44.23 -23.25 25.50
CA ALA A 983 44.79 -24.57 25.79
C ALA A 983 43.69 -25.66 25.96
N GLY A 984 42.43 -25.26 26.13
CA GLY A 984 41.28 -26.12 26.38
C GLY A 984 41.18 -26.63 27.82
N SER A 985 41.88 -25.99 28.77
CA SER A 985 42.07 -26.41 30.16
C SER A 985 40.83 -26.20 31.05
N GLY A 986 39.97 -25.24 30.72
CA GLY A 986 38.62 -25.09 31.25
C GLY A 986 38.26 -23.73 31.87
N PHE A 987 39.03 -22.66 31.64
CA PHE A 987 38.49 -21.31 31.83
C PHE A 987 37.28 -21.09 30.90
N GLN A 988 36.18 -20.58 31.48
CA GLN A 988 34.95 -20.23 30.77
C GLN A 988 34.24 -19.09 31.51
N LEU A 989 34.68 -17.85 31.28
CA LEU A 989 33.88 -16.69 31.70
C LEU A 989 32.62 -16.58 30.81
N GLY A 990 31.47 -16.33 31.44
CA GLY A 990 30.18 -16.22 30.75
C GLY A 990 29.46 -14.92 31.10
N PHE A 991 29.43 -13.98 30.17
CA PHE A 991 28.57 -12.81 30.21
C PHE A 991 27.14 -13.24 29.87
N GLY A 992 26.23 -13.19 30.85
CA GLY A 992 24.82 -13.54 30.63
C GLY A 992 24.14 -12.65 29.57
N PRO A 993 22.94 -13.04 29.08
CA PRO A 993 22.25 -12.40 27.96
C PRO A 993 22.25 -10.87 28.00
N ARG A 994 22.79 -10.25 26.94
CA ARG A 994 22.93 -8.79 26.78
C ARG A 994 22.38 -8.34 25.41
N PRO A 995 21.08 -8.55 25.13
CA PRO A 995 20.47 -8.04 23.90
C PRO A 995 20.58 -6.51 23.83
N ASN A 996 20.60 -5.98 22.61
CA ASN A 996 20.65 -4.55 22.29
C ASN A 996 21.79 -3.83 23.04
N THR A 997 22.96 -4.47 23.08
CA THR A 997 24.17 -4.00 23.75
C THR A 997 25.37 -4.24 22.83
N GLU A 998 26.06 -3.18 22.42
CA GLU A 998 27.32 -3.24 21.67
C GLU A 998 28.44 -3.71 22.61
N ILE A 999 29.26 -4.65 22.14
CA ILE A 999 30.43 -5.17 22.86
C ILE A 999 31.63 -5.01 21.93
N THR A 1000 32.45 -4.01 22.22
CA THR A 1000 33.72 -3.75 21.55
C THR A 1000 34.83 -4.42 22.34
N LEU A 1001 35.78 -5.04 21.64
CA LEU A 1001 37.02 -5.49 22.26
C LEU A 1001 37.81 -4.25 22.75
N GLY A 1002 38.30 -4.29 24.00
CA GLY A 1002 38.91 -3.15 24.67
C GLY A 1002 40.43 -3.17 24.67
N GLY A 1003 40.99 -3.71 25.75
CA GLY A 1003 42.40 -3.62 26.17
C GLY A 1003 42.51 -3.91 27.67
N ASP A 1004 43.68 -3.88 28.31
CA ASP A 1004 43.75 -3.93 29.78
C ASP A 1004 43.35 -2.56 30.37
N LEU A 1005 42.06 -2.34 30.59
CA LEU A 1005 41.49 -1.06 31.04
C LEU A 1005 41.67 -0.84 32.55
N ASN A 1006 42.35 -1.73 33.28
CA ASN A 1006 42.53 -1.58 34.73
C ASN A 1006 43.93 -1.96 35.26
N GLY A 1007 44.91 -2.18 34.38
CA GLY A 1007 46.30 -2.47 34.71
C GLY A 1007 46.48 -3.76 35.51
N ASN A 1008 45.69 -4.80 35.18
CA ASN A 1008 45.69 -6.07 35.91
C ASN A 1008 46.43 -7.22 35.19
N GLY A 1009 46.78 -7.04 33.91
CA GLY A 1009 47.41 -8.02 33.03
C GLY A 1009 46.45 -8.86 32.18
N SER A 1010 45.19 -8.45 31.99
CA SER A 1010 44.16 -9.22 31.28
C SER A 1010 43.27 -8.33 30.40
N PHE A 1011 42.84 -8.83 29.25
CA PHE A 1011 42.09 -8.04 28.27
C PHE A 1011 40.61 -7.81 28.66
N ASP A 1012 40.20 -6.55 28.78
CA ASP A 1012 38.85 -6.14 29.17
C ASP A 1012 37.92 -5.83 27.97
N LEU A 1013 36.61 -5.92 28.22
CA LEU A 1013 35.57 -5.58 27.24
C LEU A 1013 34.97 -4.20 27.47
N ILE A 1014 34.86 -3.40 26.40
CA ILE A 1014 34.06 -2.18 26.38
C ILE A 1014 32.65 -2.55 25.97
N ILE A 1015 31.68 -2.15 26.80
CA ILE A 1015 30.26 -2.45 26.56
C ILE A 1015 29.47 -1.15 26.52
N ARG A 1016 28.93 -0.80 25.36
CA ARG A 1016 27.99 0.34 25.18
C ARG A 1016 26.58 -0.21 25.14
N ASP A 1017 25.76 0.17 26.12
CA ASP A 1017 24.33 -0.14 26.07
C ASP A 1017 23.56 0.83 25.16
N SER A 1018 22.39 0.40 24.70
CA SER A 1018 21.49 1.15 23.80
C SER A 1018 20.97 2.49 24.34
N SER A 1019 21.36 2.90 25.56
CA SER A 1019 21.18 4.28 26.05
C SER A 1019 22.43 5.16 25.88
N GLY A 1020 23.38 4.74 25.04
CA GLY A 1020 24.65 5.42 24.79
C GLY A 1020 25.71 5.19 25.88
N ASN A 1021 25.36 4.51 26.98
CA ASN A 1021 26.20 4.42 28.16
C ASN A 1021 27.30 3.35 27.99
N MET A 1022 28.55 3.81 27.83
CA MET A 1022 29.73 2.94 27.79
C MET A 1022 30.18 2.52 29.20
N GLN A 1023 30.62 1.27 29.33
CA GLN A 1023 30.99 0.59 30.57
C GLN A 1023 32.14 -0.40 30.33
N ALA A 1024 33.25 -0.31 31.06
CA ALA A 1024 34.32 -1.30 31.00
C ALA A 1024 34.00 -2.54 31.86
N ARG A 1025 34.41 -3.73 31.39
CA ARG A 1025 34.17 -5.03 32.01
C ARG A 1025 35.43 -5.89 32.08
N ASP A 1026 35.72 -6.28 33.31
CA ASP A 1026 36.84 -7.11 33.73
C ASP A 1026 36.87 -8.45 32.98
N GLY A 1027 37.95 -8.70 32.23
CA GLY A 1027 38.13 -9.87 31.35
C GLY A 1027 38.12 -11.23 32.08
N VAL A 1028 38.63 -11.26 33.31
CA VAL A 1028 38.80 -12.48 34.12
C VAL A 1028 37.52 -12.84 34.88
N THR A 1029 36.82 -11.82 35.41
CA THR A 1029 35.73 -11.99 36.38
C THR A 1029 34.34 -11.60 35.85
N GLY A 1030 34.27 -10.92 34.71
CA GLY A 1030 33.04 -10.35 34.15
C GLY A 1030 32.47 -9.20 34.99
N GLY A 1031 33.26 -8.69 35.93
CA GLY A 1031 32.93 -7.56 36.80
C GLY A 1031 32.64 -6.27 36.03
N LYS A 1032 32.18 -5.23 36.73
CA LYS A 1032 32.18 -3.87 36.19
C LYS A 1032 33.39 -3.15 36.77
N ILE A 1033 34.28 -2.70 35.90
CA ILE A 1033 35.38 -1.81 36.25
C ILE A 1033 34.76 -0.42 36.46
N THR A 1034 34.41 0.25 35.36
CA THR A 1034 33.93 1.64 35.39
C THR A 1034 32.73 1.92 34.47
N SER A 1035 32.26 3.16 34.47
CA SER A 1035 31.23 3.66 33.56
C SER A 1035 31.63 5.01 33.01
N TYR A 1036 31.96 5.07 31.71
CA TYR A 1036 32.27 6.31 31.03
C TYR A 1036 31.02 7.18 30.80
N GLY A 1037 29.82 6.58 30.90
CA GLY A 1037 28.54 7.28 30.72
C GLY A 1037 28.13 7.38 29.25
N ASP A 1038 27.18 8.26 28.94
CA ASP A 1038 26.71 8.51 27.57
C ASP A 1038 27.82 9.12 26.69
N ARG A 1039 28.09 8.48 25.55
CA ARG A 1039 29.12 8.84 24.56
C ARG A 1039 28.56 8.87 23.13
N THR A 1040 27.31 9.25 22.95
CA THR A 1040 26.63 9.32 21.63
C THR A 1040 27.11 10.45 20.71
N GLY A 1041 27.78 11.48 21.23
CA GLY A 1041 28.35 12.60 20.44
C GLY A 1041 29.88 12.65 20.44
N GLN A 1042 30.53 11.50 20.56
CA GLN A 1042 31.99 11.39 20.77
C GLN A 1042 32.55 10.15 20.07
N ASP A 1043 33.42 10.35 19.08
CA ASP A 1043 34.19 9.29 18.42
C ASP A 1043 35.22 8.75 19.41
N LEU A 1044 35.36 7.43 19.52
CA LEU A 1044 36.54 6.80 20.12
C LEU A 1044 37.61 6.69 19.01
N LEU A 1045 38.77 7.33 19.21
CA LEU A 1045 39.86 7.37 18.22
C LEU A 1045 40.93 6.30 18.47
N ALA A 1046 41.20 5.96 19.73
CA ALA A 1046 42.20 4.98 20.12
C ALA A 1046 41.98 4.48 21.56
N ILE A 1047 42.58 3.33 21.87
CA ILE A 1047 42.75 2.77 23.21
C ILE A 1047 44.25 2.51 23.39
N ALA A 1048 44.87 3.03 24.45
CA ALA A 1048 46.27 2.81 24.84
C ALA A 1048 46.56 3.43 26.22
N ASP A 1049 47.64 3.08 26.92
CA ASP A 1049 48.07 3.80 28.14
C ASP A 1049 48.68 5.16 27.75
N PHE A 1050 48.04 6.28 28.12
CA PHE A 1050 48.56 7.63 27.86
C PHE A 1050 49.11 8.34 29.11
N ASP A 1051 49.07 7.76 30.31
CA ASP A 1051 49.59 8.42 31.53
C ASP A 1051 50.55 7.59 32.41
N GLY A 1052 50.88 6.37 31.99
CA GLY A 1052 51.92 5.50 32.52
C GLY A 1052 51.50 4.72 33.77
N ASP A 1053 50.19 4.56 34.01
CA ASP A 1053 49.66 3.81 35.13
C ASP A 1053 49.55 2.29 34.89
N ASN A 1054 49.86 1.86 33.66
CA ASN A 1054 49.81 0.49 33.10
C ASN A 1054 48.39 0.01 32.76
N GLY A 1055 47.36 0.86 32.91
CA GLY A 1055 46.03 0.66 32.35
C GLY A 1055 45.85 1.43 31.04
N GLN A 1056 45.07 0.88 30.12
CA GLN A 1056 44.77 1.52 28.84
C GLN A 1056 43.57 2.47 28.94
N ASP A 1057 43.74 3.69 28.42
CA ASP A 1057 42.77 4.77 28.43
C ASP A 1057 42.06 4.92 27.08
N LEU A 1058 40.96 5.68 27.07
CA LEU A 1058 40.16 5.93 25.88
C LEU A 1058 40.37 7.37 25.36
N LEU A 1059 40.96 7.50 24.17
CA LEU A 1059 41.11 8.77 23.46
C LEU A 1059 39.85 9.08 22.65
N PHE A 1060 39.10 10.13 23.02
CA PHE A 1060 37.88 10.55 22.32
C PHE A 1060 38.04 11.88 21.57
N ARG A 1061 37.29 12.04 20.47
CA ARG A 1061 37.01 13.34 19.80
C ARG A 1061 35.53 13.65 19.86
N SER A 1062 35.18 14.87 20.30
CA SER A 1062 33.79 15.33 20.26
C SER A 1062 33.38 15.73 18.84
N THR A 1063 32.27 15.16 18.35
CA THR A 1063 31.73 15.45 17.01
C THR A 1063 31.01 16.81 16.91
N GLU A 1064 30.81 17.51 18.03
CA GLU A 1064 30.19 18.85 18.07
C GLU A 1064 31.20 19.99 17.82
N ASP A 1065 32.46 19.85 18.27
CA ASP A 1065 33.45 20.95 18.27
C ASP A 1065 34.94 20.52 18.24
N ASP A 1066 35.22 19.33 17.69
CA ASP A 1066 36.55 18.74 17.48
C ASP A 1066 37.45 18.69 18.74
N ARG A 1067 36.86 18.79 19.94
CA ARG A 1067 37.61 18.66 21.20
C ARG A 1067 38.05 17.22 21.42
N VAL A 1068 39.37 17.04 21.44
CA VAL A 1068 40.02 15.75 21.75
C VAL A 1068 40.40 15.70 23.24
N PHE A 1069 40.21 14.55 23.88
CA PHE A 1069 40.54 14.31 25.29
C PHE A 1069 40.68 12.81 25.59
N VAL A 1070 41.50 12.48 26.60
CA VAL A 1070 41.67 11.11 27.13
C VAL A 1070 40.83 10.93 28.41
N ILE A 1071 40.34 9.71 28.66
CA ILE A 1071 39.67 9.28 29.89
C ILE A 1071 40.25 7.93 30.31
N ASN A 1072 40.74 7.81 31.55
CA ASN A 1072 41.42 6.59 31.96
C ASN A 1072 40.50 5.37 32.05
N GLY A 1073 41.05 4.17 31.84
CA GLY A 1073 40.30 2.91 31.81
C GLY A 1073 39.53 2.59 33.11
N ASP A 1074 40.07 2.98 34.27
CA ASP A 1074 39.37 2.85 35.57
C ASP A 1074 38.29 3.93 35.80
N GLY A 1075 38.23 4.94 34.93
CA GLY A 1075 37.34 6.12 35.01
C GLY A 1075 37.89 7.24 35.90
N GLY A 1076 39.16 7.17 36.29
CA GLY A 1076 39.96 8.25 36.83
C GLY A 1076 40.29 9.32 35.78
N PHE A 1077 40.67 10.49 36.30
CA PHE A 1077 41.17 11.68 35.59
C PHE A 1077 40.40 12.07 34.29
N GLN A 1078 40.95 13.04 33.54
CA GLN A 1078 40.52 13.42 32.18
C GLN A 1078 41.53 14.45 31.62
N LEU A 1079 42.33 14.05 30.64
CA LEU A 1079 43.33 14.93 30.02
C LEU A 1079 42.76 15.60 28.75
N GLY A 1080 42.50 16.91 28.83
CA GLY A 1080 41.89 17.67 27.72
C GLY A 1080 42.91 18.22 26.72
N LEU A 1081 42.98 17.63 25.52
CA LEU A 1081 43.91 18.04 24.45
C LEU A 1081 43.41 19.29 23.68
N GLY A 1082 42.11 19.55 23.75
CA GLY A 1082 41.45 20.73 23.16
C GLY A 1082 40.97 20.49 21.73
N THR A 1083 40.40 21.54 21.11
CA THR A 1083 39.87 21.52 19.74
C THR A 1083 41.02 21.40 18.71
N GLN A 1084 40.98 20.38 17.86
CA GLN A 1084 41.98 20.12 16.81
C GLN A 1084 41.29 20.10 15.42
N ILE A 1085 41.38 21.19 14.68
CA ILE A 1085 40.72 21.38 13.36
C ILE A 1085 41.78 21.35 12.25
N ASP A 1086 41.47 20.73 11.11
CA ASP A 1086 42.35 20.54 9.94
C ASP A 1086 43.64 19.74 10.24
N VAL A 1087 43.55 18.79 11.19
CA VAL A 1087 44.65 17.90 11.60
C VAL A 1087 44.14 16.47 11.75
N ASP A 1088 44.76 15.54 11.03
CA ASP A 1088 44.58 14.10 11.22
C ASP A 1088 45.41 13.65 12.42
N ILE A 1089 44.84 12.77 13.25
CA ILE A 1089 45.42 12.33 14.53
C ILE A 1089 45.60 10.81 14.47
N HIS A 1090 46.81 10.35 14.76
CA HIS A 1090 47.14 8.93 14.86
C HIS A 1090 47.80 8.67 16.22
N VAL A 1091 47.48 7.54 16.83
CA VAL A 1091 48.19 7.00 18.01
C VAL A 1091 48.99 5.82 17.51
N LEU A 1092 50.30 5.80 17.80
CA LEU A 1092 51.28 5.00 17.07
C LEU A 1092 52.24 4.24 17.99
N GLY A 1093 51.78 3.86 19.18
CA GLY A 1093 52.62 3.33 20.26
C GLY A 1093 53.42 4.43 20.97
N ASP A 1094 54.38 4.00 21.79
CA ASP A 1094 55.37 4.88 22.42
C ASP A 1094 56.41 5.34 21.38
N LEU A 1095 56.41 6.63 21.06
CA LEU A 1095 57.35 7.23 20.10
C LEU A 1095 58.59 7.80 20.80
N ASN A 1096 58.80 7.61 22.12
CA ASN A 1096 59.95 8.18 22.83
C ASN A 1096 60.56 7.31 23.95
N GLY A 1097 60.16 6.04 24.07
CA GLY A 1097 60.71 5.06 25.01
C GLY A 1097 60.43 5.42 26.49
N ASN A 1098 59.32 6.12 26.76
CA ASN A 1098 58.95 6.56 28.11
C ASN A 1098 57.96 5.62 28.84
N GLY A 1099 57.36 4.67 28.14
CA GLY A 1099 56.30 3.76 28.61
C GLY A 1099 54.89 4.32 28.52
N THR A 1100 54.60 5.24 27.59
CA THR A 1100 53.26 5.80 27.32
C THR A 1100 53.04 6.01 25.82
N ALA A 1101 51.81 5.83 25.36
CA ALA A 1101 51.44 5.96 23.97
C ALA A 1101 51.35 7.42 23.51
N ASP A 1102 51.94 7.70 22.35
CA ASP A 1102 52.12 9.05 21.84
C ASP A 1102 51.20 9.39 20.68
N ILE A 1103 50.95 10.69 20.53
CA ILE A 1103 49.96 11.23 19.60
C ILE A 1103 50.65 11.96 18.46
N LEU A 1104 50.61 11.38 17.26
CA LEU A 1104 51.04 12.03 16.02
C LEU A 1104 49.92 12.92 15.46
N TYR A 1105 50.29 14.16 15.14
CA TYR A 1105 49.44 15.15 14.48
C TYR A 1105 49.96 15.39 13.06
N VAL A 1106 49.14 15.14 12.04
CA VAL A 1106 49.44 15.39 10.62
C VAL A 1106 48.50 16.46 10.09
N ARG A 1107 49.03 17.61 9.66
CA ARG A 1107 48.20 18.69 9.10
C ARG A 1107 47.97 18.52 7.60
N GLN A 1108 46.85 19.06 7.11
CA GLN A 1108 46.56 19.19 5.67
C GLN A 1108 47.63 19.98 4.87
N ASP A 1109 48.47 20.81 5.52
CA ASP A 1109 49.60 21.50 4.88
C ASP A 1109 50.88 20.64 4.79
N GLY A 1110 50.78 19.35 5.12
CA GLY A 1110 51.88 18.40 5.14
C GLY A 1110 52.75 18.47 6.39
N THR A 1111 52.53 19.42 7.32
CA THR A 1111 53.37 19.51 8.53
C THR A 1111 52.96 18.50 9.59
N SER A 1112 53.89 17.64 10.03
CA SER A 1112 53.64 16.67 11.12
C SER A 1112 54.57 16.83 12.33
N PHE A 1113 54.04 16.51 13.51
CA PHE A 1113 54.71 16.57 14.81
C PHE A 1113 54.03 15.61 15.80
N SER A 1114 54.79 15.04 16.74
CA SER A 1114 54.28 14.16 17.80
C SER A 1114 54.10 14.92 19.13
N ARG A 1115 53.40 14.30 20.08
CA ARG A 1115 53.37 14.70 21.49
C ARG A 1115 53.33 13.50 22.42
N ASP A 1116 54.08 13.68 23.50
CA ASP A 1116 54.13 12.90 24.72
C ASP A 1116 52.71 12.69 25.29
N GLY A 1117 52.30 11.45 25.55
CA GLY A 1117 51.02 11.11 26.16
C GLY A 1117 50.83 11.76 27.55
N GLU A 1118 51.75 11.47 28.48
CA GLU A 1118 51.68 11.85 29.91
C GLU A 1118 51.54 13.37 30.10
N ASN A 1119 52.32 14.14 29.34
CA ASN A 1119 52.54 15.56 29.63
C ASN A 1119 52.34 16.52 28.44
N LEU A 1120 51.99 16.01 27.25
CA LEU A 1120 51.65 16.77 26.04
C LEU A 1120 52.76 17.70 25.53
N LEU A 1121 54.01 17.47 25.93
CA LEU A 1121 55.16 18.12 25.30
C LEU A 1121 55.34 17.58 23.88
N THR A 1122 55.75 18.45 22.96
CA THR A 1122 56.13 17.99 21.62
C THR A 1122 57.49 17.32 21.68
N ILE A 1123 57.49 16.02 21.40
CA ILE A 1123 58.67 15.17 21.23
C ILE A 1123 59.40 15.63 19.95
N ALA A 1124 58.88 15.24 18.78
CA ALA A 1124 59.51 15.49 17.50
C ALA A 1124 58.68 16.42 16.58
N ASN A 1125 59.36 17.03 15.60
CA ASN A 1125 58.73 17.77 14.50
C ASN A 1125 59.29 17.22 13.18
N TYR A 1126 58.58 16.28 12.56
CA TYR A 1126 59.05 15.58 11.36
C TYR A 1126 59.03 16.44 10.09
N GLY A 1127 58.39 17.62 10.14
CA GLY A 1127 58.47 18.65 9.10
C GLY A 1127 57.40 18.52 8.02
N ASP A 1128 57.67 19.10 6.84
CA ASP A 1128 56.79 19.04 5.66
C ASP A 1128 56.93 17.68 4.94
N ARG A 1129 55.81 16.96 4.89
CA ARG A 1129 55.65 15.63 4.29
C ARG A 1129 54.80 15.65 3.02
N THR A 1130 54.57 16.81 2.42
CA THR A 1130 53.77 16.96 1.18
C THR A 1130 54.26 16.03 0.06
N GLY A 1131 53.41 15.09 -0.38
CA GLY A 1131 53.76 14.09 -1.39
C GLY A 1131 54.38 12.80 -0.84
N GLN A 1132 54.43 12.65 0.48
CA GLN A 1132 54.64 11.39 1.19
C GLN A 1132 53.32 10.95 1.84
N GLN A 1133 53.12 9.64 1.98
CA GLN A 1133 52.06 9.04 2.79
C GLN A 1133 52.70 8.30 3.96
N LEU A 1134 52.06 8.35 5.14
CA LEU A 1134 52.40 7.52 6.29
C LEU A 1134 52.00 6.06 6.00
N ILE A 1135 52.76 5.10 6.53
CA ILE A 1135 52.53 3.65 6.35
C ILE A 1135 52.25 2.96 7.71
N ASN A 1136 52.14 3.72 8.80
CA ASN A 1136 51.98 3.17 10.15
C ASN A 1136 50.65 2.42 10.42
N THR A 1137 49.82 2.15 9.40
CA THR A 1137 48.62 1.33 9.46
C THR A 1137 48.84 -0.02 8.75
N ALA A 1138 49.23 -1.05 9.52
CA ALA A 1138 49.42 -2.42 9.00
C ALA A 1138 48.17 -2.97 8.27
N TYR A 1139 46.99 -2.58 8.75
CA TYR A 1139 45.67 -3.00 8.26
C TYR A 1139 45.48 -2.85 6.74
N ASP A 1140 45.74 -1.65 6.20
CA ASP A 1140 45.49 -1.35 4.78
C ASP A 1140 46.45 -2.09 3.83
N GLN A 1141 47.67 -2.36 4.27
CA GLN A 1141 48.69 -3.04 3.46
C GLN A 1141 48.63 -4.56 3.60
N TYR A 1142 48.15 -5.08 4.73
CA TYR A 1142 47.85 -6.51 4.89
C TYR A 1142 46.70 -6.92 3.97
N ARG A 1143 45.60 -6.16 3.94
CA ARG A 1143 44.47 -6.41 3.00
C ARG A 1143 44.87 -6.28 1.53
N ALA A 1144 45.89 -5.49 1.18
CA ALA A 1144 46.41 -5.40 -0.19
C ALA A 1144 47.09 -6.69 -0.72
N LEU A 1145 47.43 -7.64 0.17
CA LEU A 1145 48.13 -8.89 -0.17
C LEU A 1145 47.31 -10.16 0.05
N VAL A 1146 46.15 -10.06 0.71
CA VAL A 1146 45.20 -11.15 0.96
C VAL A 1146 43.99 -11.03 0.02
N PRO A 1147 43.75 -11.98 -0.91
CA PRO A 1147 42.55 -11.97 -1.74
C PRO A 1147 41.25 -12.21 -0.95
N GLU A 1148 40.15 -11.71 -1.51
CA GLU A 1148 38.77 -12.04 -1.12
C GLU A 1148 38.60 -13.57 -0.93
N GLY A 1149 37.90 -13.98 0.13
CA GLY A 1149 37.84 -15.39 0.54
C GLY A 1149 38.97 -15.82 1.49
N VAL A 1150 39.40 -14.92 2.38
CA VAL A 1150 40.02 -15.22 3.69
C VAL A 1150 39.30 -14.34 4.71
N TRP A 1151 38.82 -14.92 5.81
CA TRP A 1151 38.50 -14.11 6.99
C TRP A 1151 39.82 -13.54 7.53
N THR A 1152 40.07 -12.27 7.26
CA THR A 1152 41.17 -11.57 7.94
C THR A 1152 40.66 -11.16 9.31
N PRO A 1153 41.28 -11.62 10.40
CA PRO A 1153 40.88 -11.17 11.70
C PRO A 1153 41.07 -9.66 11.82
N PRO A 1154 40.34 -9.07 12.75
CA PRO A 1154 40.79 -7.95 13.55
C PRO A 1154 42.31 -7.78 13.86
N ILE A 1155 43.05 -7.02 13.04
CA ILE A 1155 44.15 -6.17 13.56
C ILE A 1155 43.47 -4.99 14.28
N SER A 1156 43.76 -4.64 15.54
CA SER A 1156 44.98 -4.97 16.29
C SER A 1156 45.30 -3.87 17.30
N ALA A 1157 44.39 -3.49 18.20
CA ALA A 1157 44.78 -2.63 19.33
C ALA A 1157 45.93 -3.30 20.11
N ASP A 1158 45.87 -4.58 20.41
CA ASP A 1158 46.97 -5.37 20.98
C ASP A 1158 48.21 -5.59 20.04
N MET A 1159 48.26 -4.92 18.88
CA MET A 1159 49.42 -4.73 17.98
C MET A 1159 49.83 -3.23 17.86
N PHE A 1160 49.13 -2.33 18.56
CA PHE A 1160 49.32 -0.87 18.60
C PHE A 1160 49.33 -0.28 20.03
N SER A 1161 48.99 -1.07 21.05
CA SER A 1161 48.98 -0.75 22.48
C SER A 1161 49.52 -1.92 23.29
N TRP A 1162 50.85 -1.93 23.42
CA TRP A 1162 51.59 -2.47 24.57
C TRP A 1162 52.26 -1.28 25.26
#